data_AF-A0A935JMH9-F1
#
_entry.id   AF-A0A935JMH9-F1
#
_cell.length_a   1.000
_cell.length_b   1.000
_cell.length_c   1.000
_cell.angle_alpha   90.00
_cell.angle_beta   90.00
_cell.angle_gamma   90.00
#
_symmetry.space_group_name_H-M   'P 1'
#
loop_
_entity.id
_entity.type
_entity.pdbx_description
1 polymer ?
#
loop_
_entity_poly.entity_id
_entity_poly.type
_entity_poly.pdbx_seq_one_letter_code
_entity_poly.pdbx_strand_id
1 'polypeptide(L)'
;MENLLIPYQATTMIPCKKALVLAPHPDDEVFGCGGAIMCHLEHGKVVEVIIVSDGAYGAKSEEDRKQYTLQRQEESQLAAKILGYGTPAFWPYPDRKVSYGEKLIQDILAAINQSQADLVYAPSIFEVHPDHRSIGMAVIEAARRIGKSLKLALYEVGMPMRPNCLLDISDFAERKMAAMQCFSSQNQKQRYDLDIAALNRYRTYTLPPEIESAEAYMIISAEELAKDPLKLYQSEYLRQKELGMAIDGDDVPLVSVIIRSMDQPTLTRALDSLALQTYPNIEIVLVNAKGGLHKQRSDWCGNFPLRLVNQDGNPLSRSQAANTGLTACRGEYLSFLDDDDALDPDHIFNLTEKLKSEAGSVIAYAGVRGETAHPDGSKTYIEFRTNKINFAKLLLGNVIPIHAILFPRKVLEQGVSFDEKLDLYEDWDFWLQLCRNIPFAFVDKMTATYYTGGSSDVSPLGNNPEKVKHATDALYSKWLNRLTPGEFKAVSDLYHQACNELQGVCGEIDRLQALRNQIQAELNQKSQQITRLQQELEIVYASRSWRITSLLRLSMDYFRRAKPMLRQTYYRIPLSLKLRLSIRKLFNFSIGLKGVKGQQSGGSLPKGSVGQVLIIERSVPRPNQDAGSMMIHNFMKVLIELGYGVTLYPADLQYDAAYTPQLTEMGIRCLYRPLIESLEHHLAAAGQHYNYVLTCRPEYTEVVIPIIRAYCAKAHLIYETHDLHFVRERRQAEIEQDHNLLAASHKRKIQELNIAAAVDCTLVVSEQERDILLQENPDLYVEVIPVISELFDNKARSEAREDLIFIGGYEHRPNVDAVVYFVNEILPLVLKVLPTVKFFVVGSKPPNEITSLASDHVVVLGFVPDISDLMNRVKISVNPLRYGAGVKGKVITSMAYGIPCVGSSIAVEGMALTDKKMF
;
A
#
# COMPACT_ATOMS: atom_id res chain seq x y z
N MET A 1 0.98 -23.73 18.25
CA MET A 1 1.82 -23.61 19.45
C MET A 1 0.99 -23.85 20.71
N GLU A 2 -0.19 -23.23 20.85
CA GLU A 2 -1.10 -23.48 22.00
C GLU A 2 -1.46 -24.96 22.18
N ASN A 3 -1.63 -25.69 21.07
CA ASN A 3 -1.88 -27.13 21.04
C ASN A 3 -0.74 -28.00 21.59
N LEU A 4 0.46 -27.45 21.80
CA LEU A 4 1.56 -28.12 22.51
C LEU A 4 1.40 -28.02 24.03
N LEU A 5 0.68 -27.00 24.51
CA LEU A 5 0.51 -26.71 25.93
C LEU A 5 -0.73 -27.40 26.51
N ILE A 6 -1.81 -27.47 25.73
CA ILE A 6 -3.10 -28.05 26.10
C ILE A 6 -3.75 -28.77 24.89
N PRO A 7 -4.50 -29.87 25.07
CA PRO A 7 -5.15 -30.57 23.97
C PRO A 7 -6.25 -29.75 23.30
N TYR A 8 -6.33 -29.81 21.96
CA TYR A 8 -7.41 -29.22 21.13
C TYR A 8 -8.38 -30.29 20.60
N GLN A 9 -8.24 -31.51 21.13
CA GLN A 9 -9.07 -32.65 20.79
C GLN A 9 -9.38 -33.40 22.08
N ALA A 10 -10.60 -33.91 22.19
CA ALA A 10 -10.97 -34.86 23.21
C ALA A 10 -11.04 -36.26 22.61
N THR A 11 -10.65 -37.24 23.41
CA THR A 11 -10.92 -38.65 23.12
C THR A 11 -12.31 -39.01 23.62
N THR A 12 -12.92 -40.03 23.03
CA THR A 12 -14.18 -40.61 23.50
C THR A 12 -13.95 -41.73 24.51
N MET A 13 -12.72 -42.28 24.61
CA MET A 13 -12.35 -43.29 25.60
C MET A 13 -10.83 -43.36 25.77
N ILE A 14 -10.34 -43.39 27.02
CA ILE A 14 -8.93 -43.67 27.31
C ILE A 14 -8.68 -45.18 27.11
N PRO A 15 -7.76 -45.63 26.24
CA PRO A 15 -7.62 -47.06 25.96
C PRO A 15 -7.09 -47.88 27.15
N CYS A 16 -7.84 -48.90 27.57
CA CYS A 16 -7.41 -49.94 28.51
C CYS A 16 -8.14 -51.27 28.29
N LYS A 17 -7.64 -52.34 28.93
CA LYS A 17 -8.36 -53.61 29.12
C LYS A 17 -9.11 -53.61 30.44
N LYS A 18 -8.48 -53.11 31.50
CA LYS A 18 -9.02 -53.01 32.85
C LYS A 18 -8.53 -51.74 33.53
N ALA A 19 -9.45 -51.03 34.15
CA ALA A 19 -9.15 -49.82 34.90
C ALA A 19 -9.26 -50.07 36.42
N LEU A 20 -8.35 -49.49 37.18
CA LEU A 20 -8.43 -49.40 38.64
C LEU A 20 -8.49 -47.92 39.03
N VAL A 21 -9.46 -47.53 39.85
CA VAL A 21 -9.59 -46.17 40.39
C VAL A 21 -9.19 -46.18 41.86
N LEU A 22 -8.26 -45.30 42.22
CA LEU A 22 -7.88 -45.01 43.59
C LEU A 22 -8.39 -43.62 43.96
N ALA A 23 -9.41 -43.58 44.82
CA ALA A 23 -10.05 -42.38 45.33
C ALA A 23 -9.61 -42.10 46.76
N PRO A 24 -9.07 -40.91 47.07
CA PRO A 24 -8.66 -40.57 48.43
C PRO A 24 -9.79 -40.64 49.45
N HIS A 25 -10.96 -40.08 49.12
CA HIS A 25 -12.13 -40.08 49.98
C HIS A 25 -13.39 -40.54 49.22
N PRO A 26 -14.49 -40.86 49.94
CA PRO A 26 -15.76 -41.25 49.32
C PRO A 26 -16.44 -40.07 48.58
N ASP A 27 -16.12 -39.87 47.30
CA ASP A 27 -16.63 -38.83 46.39
C ASP A 27 -15.65 -38.59 45.24
N ASP A 28 -14.34 -38.65 45.54
CA ASP A 28 -13.27 -38.37 44.59
C ASP A 28 -13.33 -39.28 43.35
N GLU A 29 -13.82 -40.52 43.47
CA GLU A 29 -14.03 -41.43 42.33
C GLU A 29 -15.06 -40.88 41.34
N VAL A 30 -16.05 -40.15 41.84
CA VAL A 30 -17.13 -39.56 41.05
C VAL A 30 -16.72 -38.19 40.55
N PHE A 31 -16.16 -37.35 41.44
CA PHE A 31 -15.76 -35.99 41.10
C PHE A 31 -14.65 -35.98 40.04
N GLY A 32 -13.60 -36.77 40.26
CA GLY A 32 -12.42 -36.79 39.40
C GLY A 32 -12.60 -37.57 38.12
N CYS A 33 -13.25 -38.73 38.16
CA CYS A 33 -13.28 -39.66 37.03
C CYS A 33 -14.61 -40.38 36.78
N GLY A 34 -15.74 -39.87 37.30
CA GLY A 34 -17.05 -40.49 37.11
C GLY A 34 -17.46 -40.67 35.64
N GLY A 35 -17.09 -39.72 34.77
CA GLY A 35 -17.30 -39.80 33.33
C GLY A 35 -16.45 -40.89 32.67
N ALA A 36 -15.16 -40.96 33.00
CA ALA A 36 -14.28 -42.04 32.54
C ALA A 36 -14.77 -43.43 32.99
N ILE A 37 -15.24 -43.57 34.23
CA ILE A 37 -15.81 -44.82 34.72
C ILE A 37 -16.98 -45.25 33.84
N MET A 38 -17.95 -44.36 33.59
CA MET A 38 -19.11 -44.67 32.74
C MET A 38 -18.70 -44.99 31.31
N CYS A 39 -17.79 -44.21 30.73
CA CYS A 39 -17.25 -44.44 29.39
C CYS A 39 -16.64 -45.86 29.26
N HIS A 40 -15.83 -46.29 30.22
CA HIS A 40 -15.25 -47.64 30.24
C HIS A 40 -16.31 -48.73 30.30
N LEU A 41 -17.31 -48.57 31.17
CA LEU A 41 -18.38 -49.54 31.34
C LEU A 41 -19.24 -49.69 30.08
N GLU A 42 -19.55 -48.59 29.40
CA GLU A 42 -20.30 -48.62 28.13
C GLU A 42 -19.53 -49.30 26.99
N HIS A 43 -18.20 -49.26 27.04
CA HIS A 43 -17.33 -50.00 26.14
C HIS A 43 -17.00 -51.44 26.62
N GLY A 44 -17.75 -51.94 27.61
CA GLY A 44 -17.62 -53.30 28.14
C GLY A 44 -16.31 -53.57 28.86
N LYS A 45 -15.63 -52.53 29.38
CA LYS A 45 -14.41 -52.66 30.19
C LYS A 45 -14.77 -52.90 31.65
N VAL A 46 -13.83 -53.51 32.37
CA VAL A 46 -13.96 -53.71 33.82
C VAL A 46 -13.28 -52.55 34.54
N VAL A 47 -14.02 -51.95 35.48
CA VAL A 47 -13.53 -50.87 36.35
C VAL A 47 -13.65 -51.32 37.80
N GLU A 48 -12.54 -51.35 38.52
CA GLU A 48 -12.51 -51.57 39.97
C GLU A 48 -12.25 -50.24 40.68
N VAL A 49 -12.92 -49.98 41.79
CA VAL A 49 -12.78 -48.72 42.55
C VAL A 49 -12.41 -49.01 44.00
N ILE A 50 -11.35 -48.35 44.46
CA ILE A 50 -10.86 -48.42 45.84
C ILE A 50 -10.88 -47.01 46.42
N ILE A 51 -11.58 -46.84 47.53
CA ILE A 51 -11.60 -45.62 48.32
C ILE A 51 -10.64 -45.81 49.50
N VAL A 52 -9.61 -44.97 49.55
CA VAL A 52 -8.41 -45.22 50.36
C VAL A 52 -8.62 -44.85 51.82
N SER A 53 -9.25 -43.71 52.11
CA SER A 53 -9.45 -43.22 53.46
C SER A 53 -10.92 -43.27 53.92
N ASP A 54 -11.11 -43.21 55.24
CA ASP A 54 -12.43 -43.25 55.88
C ASP A 54 -13.26 -41.96 55.73
N GLY A 55 -12.71 -40.91 55.12
CA GLY A 55 -13.39 -39.63 54.85
C GLY A 55 -14.00 -38.95 56.09
N ALA A 56 -13.49 -39.28 57.28
CA ALA A 56 -14.18 -39.02 58.54
C ALA A 56 -13.81 -37.67 59.18
N TYR A 57 -12.99 -36.85 58.54
CA TYR A 57 -12.54 -35.58 59.09
C TYR A 57 -13.69 -34.57 59.17
N GLY A 58 -14.05 -34.17 60.39
CA GLY A 58 -15.19 -33.28 60.68
C GLY A 58 -16.17 -33.82 61.73
N ALA A 59 -16.06 -35.09 62.13
CA ALA A 59 -16.81 -35.65 63.24
C ALA A 59 -16.34 -35.08 64.60
N LYS A 60 -17.29 -34.73 65.48
CA LYS A 60 -17.02 -34.05 66.76
C LYS A 60 -16.60 -35.01 67.89
N SER A 61 -16.91 -36.30 67.75
CA SER A 61 -16.56 -37.36 68.70
C SER A 61 -16.21 -38.67 67.97
N GLU A 62 -15.71 -39.67 68.71
CA GLU A 62 -15.32 -40.97 68.14
C GLU A 62 -16.54 -41.83 67.71
N GLU A 63 -17.69 -41.66 68.38
CA GLU A 63 -18.95 -42.29 68.01
C GLU A 63 -19.57 -41.62 66.77
N ASP A 64 -19.50 -40.29 66.70
CA ASP A 64 -19.86 -39.53 65.49
C ASP A 64 -18.99 -39.93 64.30
N ARG A 65 -17.71 -40.25 64.53
CA ARG A 65 -16.78 -40.65 63.46
C ARG A 65 -17.23 -41.93 62.77
N LYS A 66 -17.64 -42.95 63.53
CA LYS A 66 -18.11 -44.24 62.96
C LYS A 66 -19.38 -44.07 62.14
N GLN A 67 -20.35 -43.31 62.67
CA GLN A 67 -21.61 -43.04 61.97
C GLN A 67 -21.36 -42.19 60.71
N TYR A 68 -20.49 -41.19 60.80
CA TYR A 68 -20.14 -40.34 59.67
C TYR A 68 -19.39 -41.09 58.58
N THR A 69 -18.45 -41.98 58.93
CA THR A 69 -17.80 -42.87 57.96
C THR A 69 -18.81 -43.78 57.27
N LEU A 70 -19.75 -44.39 58.01
CA LEU A 70 -20.78 -45.24 57.41
C LEU A 70 -21.66 -44.45 56.43
N GLN A 71 -22.09 -43.24 56.81
CA GLN A 71 -22.84 -42.35 55.94
C GLN A 71 -22.06 -42.06 54.64
N ARG A 72 -20.77 -41.73 54.73
CA ARG A 72 -19.92 -41.46 53.56
C ARG A 72 -19.78 -42.67 52.65
N GLN A 73 -19.67 -43.87 53.22
CA GLN A 73 -19.64 -45.13 52.45
C GLN A 73 -20.96 -45.39 51.74
N GLU A 74 -22.09 -45.16 52.40
CA GLU A 74 -23.43 -45.30 51.80
C GLU A 74 -23.64 -44.30 50.65
N GLU A 75 -23.21 -43.05 50.81
CA GLU A 75 -23.26 -42.03 49.74
C GLU A 75 -22.46 -42.47 48.50
N SER A 76 -21.25 -42.98 48.69
CA SER A 76 -20.43 -43.50 47.59
C SER A 76 -21.05 -44.75 46.95
N GLN A 77 -21.63 -45.68 47.72
CA GLN A 77 -22.34 -46.84 47.17
C GLN A 77 -23.56 -46.45 46.35
N LEU A 78 -24.31 -45.42 46.77
CA LEU A 78 -25.43 -44.87 46.00
C LEU A 78 -24.93 -44.26 44.69
N ALA A 79 -23.87 -43.46 44.74
CA ALA A 79 -23.26 -42.88 43.55
C ALA A 79 -22.71 -43.97 42.60
N ALA A 80 -22.10 -45.03 43.15
CA ALA A 80 -21.61 -46.17 42.42
C ALA A 80 -22.72 -46.93 41.67
N LYS A 81 -23.90 -47.05 42.29
CA LYS A 81 -25.09 -47.60 41.63
C LYS A 81 -25.56 -46.72 40.48
N ILE A 82 -25.49 -45.39 40.62
CA ILE A 82 -25.81 -44.47 39.54
C ILE A 82 -24.80 -44.60 38.41
N LEU A 83 -23.49 -44.65 38.67
CA LEU A 83 -22.44 -44.78 37.65
C LEU A 83 -22.37 -46.18 37.02
N GLY A 84 -22.72 -47.24 37.76
CA GLY A 84 -22.85 -48.60 37.28
C GLY A 84 -21.63 -49.52 37.51
N TYR A 85 -20.64 -49.11 38.31
CA TYR A 85 -19.41 -49.89 38.53
C TYR A 85 -19.48 -50.92 39.68
N GLY A 86 -20.62 -51.02 40.38
CA GLY A 86 -20.81 -51.97 41.48
C GLY A 86 -20.48 -51.38 42.85
N THR A 87 -19.91 -52.19 43.75
CA THR A 87 -19.58 -51.75 45.13
C THR A 87 -18.09 -51.40 45.23
N PRO A 88 -17.71 -50.18 45.66
CA PRO A 88 -16.31 -49.83 45.88
C PRO A 88 -15.72 -50.59 47.07
N ALA A 89 -14.42 -50.85 47.03
CA ALA A 89 -13.66 -51.36 48.17
C ALA A 89 -13.20 -50.20 49.05
N PHE A 90 -13.35 -50.32 50.37
CA PHE A 90 -12.94 -49.29 51.32
C PHE A 90 -11.72 -49.74 52.11
N TRP A 91 -10.64 -48.96 52.07
CA TRP A 91 -9.46 -49.19 52.90
C TRP A 91 -9.55 -48.42 54.24
N PRO A 92 -8.88 -48.90 55.29
CA PRO A 92 -9.00 -48.34 56.63
C PRO A 92 -7.96 -47.24 56.91
N TYR A 93 -7.55 -46.44 55.91
CA TYR A 93 -6.64 -45.33 56.19
C TYR A 93 -7.40 -44.17 56.86
N PRO A 94 -6.86 -43.53 57.91
CA PRO A 94 -7.52 -42.39 58.52
C PRO A 94 -7.40 -41.14 57.65
N ASP A 95 -8.52 -40.47 57.38
CA ASP A 95 -8.58 -39.17 56.70
C ASP A 95 -7.66 -38.13 57.35
N ARG A 96 -7.00 -37.31 56.52
CA ARG A 96 -5.94 -36.32 56.84
C ARG A 96 -4.66 -36.93 57.40
N LYS A 97 -4.53 -38.26 57.44
CA LYS A 97 -3.35 -38.97 57.95
C LYS A 97 -2.78 -39.97 56.94
N VAL A 98 -3.23 -39.93 55.68
CA VAL A 98 -2.63 -40.70 54.60
C VAL A 98 -1.23 -40.15 54.33
N SER A 99 -0.21 -40.94 54.64
CA SER A 99 1.19 -40.58 54.43
C SER A 99 1.77 -41.35 53.26
N TYR A 100 2.49 -40.64 52.40
CA TYR A 100 3.34 -41.27 51.40
C TYR A 100 4.44 -42.09 52.09
N GLY A 101 4.51 -43.38 51.77
CA GLY A 101 5.47 -44.30 52.37
C GLY A 101 5.30 -45.73 51.88
N GLU A 102 6.26 -46.59 52.24
CA GLU A 102 6.37 -47.95 51.71
C GLU A 102 5.11 -48.80 51.92
N LYS A 103 4.43 -48.66 53.07
CA LYS A 103 3.18 -49.39 53.34
C LYS A 103 2.11 -49.10 52.28
N LEU A 104 1.83 -47.82 52.04
CA LEU A 104 0.82 -47.40 51.06
C LEU A 104 1.21 -47.84 49.64
N ILE A 105 2.50 -47.74 49.29
CA ILE A 105 3.02 -48.19 47.99
C ILE A 105 2.80 -49.70 47.82
N GLN A 106 3.10 -50.52 48.83
CA GLN A 106 2.92 -51.97 48.77
C GLN A 106 1.44 -52.37 48.67
N ASP A 107 0.54 -51.69 49.39
CA ASP A 107 -0.90 -51.92 49.28
C ASP A 107 -1.41 -51.59 47.86
N ILE A 108 -0.95 -50.48 47.27
CA ILE A 108 -1.26 -50.10 45.89
C ILE A 108 -0.68 -51.10 44.88
N LEU A 109 0.56 -51.54 45.05
CA LEU A 109 1.18 -52.57 44.21
C LEU A 109 0.37 -53.87 44.24
N ALA A 110 -0.08 -54.29 45.43
CA ALA A 110 -0.92 -55.46 45.59
C ALA A 110 -2.26 -55.28 44.86
N ALA A 111 -2.90 -54.12 44.98
CA ALA A 111 -4.16 -53.80 44.30
C ALA A 111 -4.04 -53.81 42.77
N ILE A 112 -2.99 -53.19 42.21
CA ILE A 112 -2.74 -53.18 40.77
C ILE A 112 -2.50 -54.61 40.25
N ASN A 113 -1.72 -55.40 40.98
CA ASN A 113 -1.47 -56.80 40.61
C ASN A 113 -2.72 -57.67 40.75
N GLN A 114 -3.56 -57.44 41.76
CA GLN A 114 -4.78 -58.23 41.96
C GLN A 114 -5.83 -57.94 40.88
N SER A 115 -6.06 -56.66 40.57
CA SER A 115 -7.00 -56.23 39.52
C SER A 115 -6.53 -56.62 38.11
N GLN A 116 -5.21 -56.77 37.93
CA GLN A 116 -4.56 -56.88 36.61
C GLN A 116 -4.87 -55.66 35.73
N ALA A 117 -4.99 -54.49 36.35
CA ALA A 117 -5.26 -53.24 35.65
C ALA A 117 -4.07 -52.83 34.76
N ASP A 118 -4.37 -52.39 33.54
CA ASP A 118 -3.41 -51.76 32.63
C ASP A 118 -3.59 -50.23 32.56
N LEU A 119 -4.62 -49.70 33.23
CA LEU A 119 -4.85 -48.28 33.48
C LEU A 119 -5.22 -48.04 34.94
N VAL A 120 -4.54 -47.10 35.60
CA VAL A 120 -4.87 -46.70 36.97
C VAL A 120 -5.20 -45.23 37.02
N TYR A 121 -6.37 -44.91 37.58
CA TYR A 121 -6.80 -43.55 37.89
C TYR A 121 -6.42 -43.21 39.33
N ALA A 122 -5.82 -42.05 39.51
CA ALA A 122 -5.40 -41.54 40.82
C ALA A 122 -5.46 -40.01 40.82
N PRO A 123 -5.59 -39.36 41.98
CA PRO A 123 -5.55 -37.91 42.04
C PRO A 123 -4.19 -37.36 41.57
N SER A 124 -4.22 -36.17 40.99
CA SER A 124 -3.02 -35.45 40.59
C SER A 124 -2.13 -35.07 41.79
N ILE A 125 -0.81 -35.09 41.58
CA ILE A 125 0.16 -34.60 42.58
C ILE A 125 0.07 -33.09 42.82
N PHE A 126 -0.65 -32.36 41.97
CA PHE A 126 -0.88 -30.92 42.08
C PHE A 126 -2.08 -30.57 42.95
N GLU A 127 -2.84 -31.56 43.44
CA GLU A 127 -3.99 -31.33 44.30
C GLU A 127 -3.65 -30.55 45.58
N VAL A 128 -4.59 -29.71 46.02
CA VAL A 128 -4.43 -28.94 47.27
C VAL A 128 -4.57 -29.82 48.51
N HIS A 129 -5.32 -30.91 48.42
CA HIS A 129 -5.56 -31.80 49.56
C HIS A 129 -4.34 -32.70 49.84
N PRO A 130 -3.86 -32.81 51.10
CA PRO A 130 -2.68 -33.59 51.42
C PRO A 130 -2.83 -35.08 51.07
N ASP A 131 -3.98 -35.69 51.36
CA ASP A 131 -4.23 -37.11 51.10
C ASP A 131 -4.24 -37.40 49.58
N HIS A 132 -4.74 -36.47 48.76
CA HIS A 132 -4.71 -36.57 47.30
C HIS A 132 -3.27 -36.65 46.81
N ARG A 133 -2.41 -35.73 47.27
CA ARG A 133 -0.99 -35.72 46.92
C ARG A 133 -0.27 -36.98 47.41
N SER A 134 -0.52 -37.41 48.65
CA SER A 134 0.09 -38.64 49.21
C SER A 134 -0.22 -39.88 48.37
N ILE A 135 -1.48 -40.04 47.96
CA ILE A 135 -1.92 -41.16 47.13
C ILE A 135 -1.37 -41.03 45.70
N GLY A 136 -1.46 -39.85 45.09
CA GLY A 136 -0.90 -39.60 43.76
C GLY A 136 0.59 -39.95 43.69
N MET A 137 1.38 -39.50 44.68
CA MET A 137 2.81 -39.86 44.80
C MET A 137 3.03 -41.37 44.98
N ALA A 138 2.22 -42.02 45.80
CA ALA A 138 2.33 -43.46 46.04
C ALA A 138 1.99 -44.30 44.79
N VAL A 139 0.99 -43.88 44.01
CA VAL A 139 0.61 -44.51 42.75
C VAL A 139 1.69 -44.34 41.68
N ILE A 140 2.29 -43.15 41.59
CA ILE A 140 3.41 -42.88 40.67
C ILE A 140 4.59 -43.82 40.98
N GLU A 141 4.97 -43.93 42.25
CA GLU A 141 6.07 -44.80 42.66
C GLU A 141 5.72 -46.29 42.45
N ALA A 142 4.49 -46.71 42.75
CA ALA A 142 4.02 -48.07 42.47
C ALA A 142 4.09 -48.38 40.96
N ALA A 143 3.61 -47.49 40.11
CA ALA A 143 3.66 -47.68 38.65
C ALA A 143 5.10 -47.76 38.14
N ARG A 144 5.99 -46.88 38.62
CA ARG A 144 7.41 -46.90 38.29
C ARG A 144 8.06 -48.23 38.64
N ARG A 145 7.74 -48.81 39.80
CA ARG A 145 8.26 -50.12 40.25
C ARG A 145 7.73 -51.31 39.44
N ILE A 146 6.51 -51.22 38.91
CA ILE A 146 5.91 -52.30 38.11
C ILE A 146 6.61 -52.45 36.74
N GLY A 147 6.97 -51.34 36.07
CA GLY A 147 7.78 -51.35 34.85
C GLY A 147 7.15 -52.08 33.63
N LYS A 148 5.82 -52.14 33.51
CA LYS A 148 5.06 -52.81 32.43
C LYS A 148 4.26 -51.82 31.56
N SER A 149 3.40 -52.31 30.66
CA SER A 149 2.42 -51.53 29.86
C SER A 149 1.29 -50.90 30.69
N LEU A 150 1.59 -50.46 31.91
CA LEU A 150 0.66 -49.76 32.80
C LEU A 150 0.64 -48.28 32.43
N LYS A 151 -0.54 -47.70 32.34
CA LYS A 151 -0.75 -46.26 32.22
C LYS A 151 -1.34 -45.72 33.51
N LEU A 152 -0.90 -44.53 33.90
CA LEU A 152 -1.55 -43.73 34.92
C LEU A 152 -2.37 -42.65 34.24
N ALA A 153 -3.59 -42.43 34.70
CA ALA A 153 -4.41 -41.28 34.38
C ALA A 153 -4.65 -40.48 35.66
N LEU A 154 -3.83 -39.45 35.86
CA LEU A 154 -4.00 -38.57 37.01
C LEU A 154 -5.20 -37.66 36.76
N TYR A 155 -6.13 -37.56 37.71
CA TYR A 155 -7.34 -36.74 37.61
C TYR A 155 -7.31 -35.54 38.56
N GLU A 156 -8.19 -34.59 38.32
CA GLU A 156 -8.36 -33.36 39.10
C GLU A 156 -9.63 -33.37 39.93
N VAL A 157 -9.58 -32.78 41.12
CA VAL A 157 -10.73 -32.56 42.00
C VAL A 157 -10.71 -31.13 42.53
N GLY A 158 -9.76 -30.81 43.41
CA GLY A 158 -9.69 -29.51 44.08
C GLY A 158 -8.82 -28.49 43.36
N MET A 159 -8.00 -28.91 42.39
CA MET A 159 -7.12 -28.01 41.65
C MET A 159 -7.02 -28.39 40.16
N PRO A 160 -7.39 -27.49 39.23
CA PRO A 160 -7.17 -27.72 37.81
C PRO A 160 -5.68 -27.94 37.52
N MET A 161 -5.35 -29.04 36.85
CA MET A 161 -3.97 -29.34 36.44
C MET A 161 -3.74 -29.06 34.95
N ARG A 162 -2.53 -29.34 34.46
CA ARG A 162 -2.17 -29.29 33.03
C ARG A 162 -2.48 -30.66 32.38
N PRO A 163 -3.58 -30.84 31.62
CA PRO A 163 -3.86 -32.13 31.01
C PRO A 163 -3.06 -32.33 29.73
N ASN A 164 -2.79 -33.59 29.41
CA ASN A 164 -2.38 -34.01 28.07
C ASN A 164 -3.45 -34.88 27.38
N CYS A 165 -4.57 -35.13 28.06
CA CYS A 165 -5.74 -35.82 27.55
C CYS A 165 -7.00 -35.14 28.05
N LEU A 166 -7.93 -34.86 27.14
CA LEU A 166 -9.31 -34.49 27.45
C LEU A 166 -10.21 -35.65 27.05
N LEU A 167 -11.14 -36.02 27.92
CA LEU A 167 -12.14 -37.04 27.68
C LEU A 167 -13.49 -36.35 27.53
N ASP A 168 -14.16 -36.57 26.40
CA ASP A 168 -15.52 -36.12 26.21
C ASP A 168 -16.46 -36.93 27.11
N ILE A 169 -17.21 -36.23 27.96
CA ILE A 169 -18.19 -36.81 28.87
C ILE A 169 -19.56 -36.14 28.72
N SER A 170 -19.82 -35.51 27.57
CA SER A 170 -21.04 -34.73 27.32
C SER A 170 -22.28 -35.60 27.51
N ASP A 171 -22.28 -36.80 26.94
CA ASP A 171 -23.38 -37.78 27.08
C ASP A 171 -23.57 -38.29 28.53
N PHE A 172 -22.56 -38.10 29.37
CA PHE A 172 -22.54 -38.56 30.76
C PHE A 172 -22.77 -37.45 31.79
N ALA A 173 -22.83 -36.19 31.37
CA ALA A 173 -22.80 -35.04 32.26
C ALA A 173 -23.96 -35.04 33.28
N GLU A 174 -25.19 -35.33 32.83
CA GLU A 174 -26.37 -35.39 33.70
C GLU A 174 -26.28 -36.54 34.71
N ARG A 175 -25.85 -37.71 34.26
CA ARG A 175 -25.72 -38.90 35.11
C ARG A 175 -24.58 -38.74 36.12
N LYS A 176 -23.48 -38.11 35.71
CA LYS A 176 -22.39 -37.71 36.62
C LYS A 176 -22.90 -36.73 37.67
N MET A 177 -23.65 -35.70 37.27
CA MET A 177 -24.28 -34.75 38.21
C MET A 177 -25.17 -35.45 39.24
N ALA A 178 -26.02 -36.39 38.81
CA ALA A 178 -26.86 -37.17 39.72
C ALA A 178 -26.03 -37.99 40.72
N ALA A 179 -24.91 -38.59 40.29
CA ALA A 179 -23.99 -39.29 41.18
C ALA A 179 -23.28 -38.34 42.16
N MET A 180 -22.88 -37.14 41.72
CA MET A 180 -22.27 -36.12 42.58
C MET A 180 -23.25 -35.62 43.66
N GLN A 181 -24.55 -35.57 43.36
CA GLN A 181 -25.58 -35.15 44.31
C GLN A 181 -25.85 -36.17 45.43
N CYS A 182 -25.42 -37.43 45.30
CA CYS A 182 -25.49 -38.42 46.37
C CYS A 182 -24.66 -38.02 47.60
N PHE A 183 -23.61 -37.24 47.43
CA PHE A 183 -22.72 -36.79 48.51
C PHE A 183 -23.32 -35.59 49.26
N SER A 184 -24.55 -35.75 49.75
CA SER A 184 -25.32 -34.72 50.45
C SER A 184 -24.55 -34.13 51.65
N SER A 185 -23.82 -34.97 52.37
CA SER A 185 -23.01 -34.59 53.53
C SER A 185 -21.87 -33.63 53.17
N GLN A 186 -21.35 -33.68 51.94
CA GLN A 186 -20.31 -32.75 51.47
C GLN A 186 -20.93 -31.55 50.76
N ASN A 187 -21.96 -31.77 49.93
CA ASN A 187 -22.63 -30.69 49.22
C ASN A 187 -23.31 -29.68 50.16
N GLN A 188 -23.63 -30.08 51.40
CA GLN A 188 -24.04 -29.17 52.47
C GLN A 188 -22.91 -28.29 53.02
N LYS A 189 -21.67 -28.78 53.01
CA LYS A 189 -20.50 -27.99 53.44
C LYS A 189 -20.08 -27.01 52.34
N GLN A 190 -20.04 -27.49 51.10
CA GLN A 190 -19.74 -26.71 49.90
C GLN A 190 -20.33 -27.39 48.68
N ARG A 191 -20.83 -26.64 47.71
CA ARG A 191 -21.44 -27.14 46.46
C ARG A 191 -20.41 -27.69 45.47
N TYR A 192 -19.68 -28.72 45.88
CA TYR A 192 -18.67 -29.40 45.06
C TYR A 192 -19.25 -29.98 43.77
N ASP A 193 -20.50 -30.42 43.79
CA ASP A 193 -21.22 -30.84 42.58
C ASP A 193 -21.26 -29.77 41.48
N LEU A 194 -21.48 -28.49 41.85
CA LEU A 194 -21.45 -27.37 40.92
C LEU A 194 -20.03 -26.98 40.52
N ASP A 195 -19.08 -27.01 41.47
CA ASP A 195 -17.68 -26.67 41.22
C ASP A 195 -17.05 -27.64 40.21
N ILE A 196 -17.29 -28.94 40.36
CA ILE A 196 -16.80 -29.98 39.44
C ILE A 196 -17.49 -29.89 38.08
N ALA A 197 -18.80 -29.64 38.02
CA ALA A 197 -19.50 -29.45 36.75
C ALA A 197 -18.99 -28.21 36.00
N ALA A 198 -18.69 -27.12 36.71
CA ALA A 198 -18.07 -25.93 36.14
C ALA A 198 -16.65 -26.23 35.64
N LEU A 199 -15.87 -27.04 36.37
CA LEU A 199 -14.56 -27.51 35.91
C LEU A 199 -14.68 -28.33 34.64
N ASN A 200 -15.63 -29.28 34.57
CA ASN A 200 -15.83 -30.08 33.35
C ASN A 200 -16.28 -29.22 32.16
N ARG A 201 -17.09 -28.18 32.39
CA ARG A 201 -17.42 -27.19 31.36
C ARG A 201 -16.22 -26.35 30.94
N TYR A 202 -15.39 -25.91 31.89
CA TYR A 202 -14.17 -25.14 31.60
C TYR A 202 -13.22 -25.92 30.68
N ARG A 203 -13.16 -27.26 30.83
CA ARG A 203 -12.31 -28.13 30.00
C ARG A 203 -12.71 -28.23 28.53
N THR A 204 -13.87 -27.69 28.13
CA THR A 204 -14.27 -27.65 26.72
C THR A 204 -13.77 -26.41 25.97
N TYR A 205 -13.03 -25.51 26.64
CA TYR A 205 -12.57 -24.23 26.06
C TYR A 205 -11.82 -24.37 24.73
N THR A 206 -11.04 -25.44 24.55
CA THR A 206 -10.24 -25.71 23.33
C THR A 206 -10.91 -26.69 22.36
N LEU A 207 -12.15 -27.09 22.64
CA LEU A 207 -12.87 -28.15 21.92
C LEU A 207 -13.99 -27.59 21.04
N PRO A 208 -14.47 -28.37 20.05
CA PRO A 208 -15.65 -28.01 19.27
C PRO A 208 -16.90 -27.79 20.13
N PRO A 209 -17.85 -26.94 19.69
CA PRO A 209 -19.02 -26.55 20.47
C PRO A 209 -19.96 -27.72 20.84
N GLU A 210 -19.93 -28.81 20.08
CA GLU A 210 -20.66 -30.05 20.36
C GLU A 210 -20.17 -30.79 21.62
N ILE A 211 -18.94 -30.52 22.08
CA ILE A 211 -18.43 -31.09 23.33
C ILE A 211 -18.79 -30.14 24.47
N GLU A 212 -19.80 -30.52 25.24
CA GLU A 212 -20.38 -29.66 26.27
C GLU A 212 -19.76 -29.83 27.65
N SER A 213 -19.17 -31.00 27.92
CA SER A 213 -18.51 -31.35 29.18
C SER A 213 -17.30 -32.28 28.93
N ALA A 214 -16.16 -31.99 29.57
CA ALA A 214 -14.96 -32.82 29.45
C ALA A 214 -14.25 -33.06 30.80
N GLU A 215 -13.72 -34.26 30.99
CA GLU A 215 -12.78 -34.56 32.07
C GLU A 215 -11.35 -34.44 31.57
N ALA A 216 -10.45 -33.97 32.43
CA ALA A 216 -9.07 -33.70 32.07
C ALA A 216 -8.12 -34.61 32.83
N TYR A 217 -7.20 -35.23 32.08
CA TYR A 217 -6.26 -36.21 32.61
C TYR A 217 -4.82 -35.87 32.20
N MET A 218 -3.90 -36.19 33.09
CA MET A 218 -2.48 -36.30 32.78
C MET A 218 -2.16 -37.79 32.69
N ILE A 219 -2.03 -38.27 31.47
CA ILE A 219 -1.71 -39.66 31.15
C ILE A 219 -0.20 -39.81 31.04
N ILE A 220 0.37 -40.76 31.77
CA ILE A 220 1.78 -41.12 31.69
C ILE A 220 1.95 -42.63 31.76
N SER A 221 2.84 -43.18 30.96
CA SER A 221 3.18 -44.60 31.04
C SER A 221 4.15 -44.89 32.19
N ALA A 222 4.07 -46.08 32.76
CA ALA A 222 5.06 -46.57 33.72
C ALA A 222 6.48 -46.61 33.12
N GLU A 223 6.60 -46.83 31.80
CA GLU A 223 7.87 -46.79 31.08
C GLU A 223 8.49 -45.38 31.08
N GLU A 224 7.69 -44.34 30.83
CA GLU A 224 8.16 -42.95 30.92
C GLU A 224 8.60 -42.57 32.32
N LEU A 225 7.84 -42.99 33.35
CA LEU A 225 8.22 -42.77 34.75
C LEU A 225 9.48 -43.54 35.15
N ALA A 226 9.72 -44.72 34.58
CA ALA A 226 10.94 -45.48 34.84
C ALA A 226 12.17 -44.81 34.20
N LYS A 227 12.00 -44.18 33.03
CA LYS A 227 13.05 -43.43 32.32
C LYS A 227 13.38 -42.11 33.02
N ASP A 228 12.35 -41.34 33.40
CA ASP A 228 12.49 -40.10 34.16
C ASP A 228 11.48 -40.06 35.33
N PRO A 229 11.92 -40.45 36.54
CA PRO A 229 11.07 -40.43 37.73
C PRO A 229 10.61 -39.02 38.12
N LEU A 230 11.30 -37.98 37.66
CA LEU A 230 11.00 -36.58 37.99
C LEU A 230 10.18 -35.88 36.90
N LYS A 231 9.80 -36.57 35.81
CA LYS A 231 9.10 -35.99 34.66
C LYS A 231 7.86 -35.17 35.05
N LEU A 232 7.10 -35.64 36.03
CA LEU A 232 5.88 -34.97 36.51
C LEU A 232 6.17 -33.76 37.42
N TYR A 233 7.39 -33.64 37.96
CA TYR A 233 7.83 -32.59 38.88
C TYR A 233 8.67 -31.51 38.20
N GLN A 234 8.96 -31.66 36.90
CA GLN A 234 9.75 -30.68 36.16
C GLN A 234 9.08 -29.30 36.15
N SER A 235 9.90 -28.25 36.16
CA SER A 235 9.42 -26.88 36.01
C SER A 235 8.77 -26.68 34.64
N GLU A 236 7.86 -25.72 34.54
CA GLU A 236 7.24 -25.39 33.24
C GLU A 236 8.30 -24.95 32.21
N TYR A 237 9.38 -24.32 32.66
CA TYR A 237 10.54 -23.98 31.82
C TYR A 237 11.14 -25.22 31.13
N LEU A 238 11.49 -26.27 31.88
CA LEU A 238 12.11 -27.47 31.29
C LEU A 238 11.15 -28.19 30.32
N ARG A 239 9.87 -28.28 30.68
CA ARG A 239 8.84 -28.89 29.84
C ARG A 239 8.66 -28.16 28.51
N GLN A 240 8.50 -26.83 28.54
CA GLN A 240 8.33 -26.05 27.31
C GLN A 240 9.55 -26.17 26.39
N LYS A 241 10.75 -26.26 26.98
CA LYS A 241 12.01 -26.47 26.25
C LYS A 241 12.05 -27.86 25.60
N GLU A 242 11.62 -28.91 26.30
CA GLU A 242 11.46 -30.26 25.73
C GLU A 242 10.43 -30.31 24.60
N LEU A 243 9.39 -29.46 24.64
CA LEU A 243 8.40 -29.30 23.57
C LEU A 243 8.94 -28.51 22.36
N GLY A 244 10.21 -28.08 22.40
CA GLY A 244 10.83 -27.29 21.33
C GLY A 244 10.34 -25.85 21.28
N MET A 245 9.73 -25.35 22.36
CA MET A 245 9.38 -23.94 22.48
C MET A 245 10.63 -23.16 22.88
N ALA A 246 10.91 -22.06 22.17
CA ALA A 246 11.96 -21.14 22.55
C ALA A 246 11.49 -20.32 23.75
N ILE A 247 12.21 -20.43 24.87
CA ILE A 247 11.88 -19.73 26.12
C ILE A 247 12.91 -18.63 26.38
N ASP A 248 14.18 -18.93 26.13
CA ASP A 248 15.29 -17.99 26.20
C ASP A 248 15.80 -17.62 24.80
N GLY A 249 16.57 -16.54 24.71
CA GLY A 249 17.29 -16.20 23.48
C GLY A 249 18.16 -17.37 23.00
N ASP A 250 18.81 -18.09 23.91
CA ASP A 250 19.68 -19.22 23.56
C ASP A 250 18.96 -20.41 22.92
N ASP A 251 17.62 -20.48 23.02
CA ASP A 251 16.83 -21.53 22.38
C ASP A 251 16.54 -21.25 20.89
N VAL A 252 16.90 -20.06 20.38
CA VAL A 252 16.81 -19.72 18.95
C VAL A 252 18.21 -19.47 18.35
N PRO A 253 18.38 -19.67 17.03
CA PRO A 253 19.67 -19.46 16.37
C PRO A 253 20.27 -18.06 16.64
N LEU A 254 21.56 -18.00 16.98
CA LEU A 254 22.24 -16.72 17.11
C LEU A 254 22.35 -16.03 15.75
N VAL A 255 21.92 -14.76 15.68
CA VAL A 255 22.09 -13.89 14.51
C VAL A 255 23.23 -12.90 14.77
N SER A 256 24.25 -12.88 13.92
CA SER A 256 25.29 -11.84 13.97
C SER A 256 24.96 -10.71 13.00
N VAL A 257 24.85 -9.48 13.51
CA VAL A 257 24.72 -8.28 12.67
C VAL A 257 26.07 -7.57 12.59
N ILE A 258 26.57 -7.42 11.37
CA ILE A 258 27.85 -6.77 11.08
C ILE A 258 27.61 -5.31 10.75
N ILE A 259 28.26 -4.41 11.48
CA ILE A 259 28.28 -2.97 11.19
C ILE A 259 29.69 -2.56 10.75
N ARG A 260 29.82 -1.99 9.56
CA ARG A 260 31.08 -1.42 9.08
C ARG A 260 31.08 0.06 9.43
N SER A 261 31.90 0.46 10.41
CA SER A 261 31.83 1.83 10.91
C SER A 261 33.05 2.69 10.63
N MET A 262 32.77 3.94 10.24
CA MET A 262 33.74 5.02 10.10
C MET A 262 33.79 5.94 11.33
N ASP A 263 33.21 5.53 12.47
CA ASP A 263 33.05 6.33 13.70
C ASP A 263 32.25 7.63 13.50
N GLN A 264 31.26 7.58 12.61
CA GLN A 264 30.39 8.72 12.29
C GLN A 264 29.28 8.89 13.34
N PRO A 265 28.70 10.10 13.50
CA PRO A 265 27.58 10.32 14.42
C PRO A 265 26.33 9.47 14.11
N THR A 266 26.14 9.09 12.84
CA THR A 266 25.02 8.28 12.37
C THR A 266 24.99 6.88 12.98
N LEU A 267 26.13 6.34 13.43
CA LEU A 267 26.23 5.01 14.05
C LEU A 267 25.25 4.84 15.22
N THR A 268 24.98 5.90 15.97
CA THR A 268 24.02 5.85 17.09
C THR A 268 22.63 5.40 16.61
N ARG A 269 22.17 5.87 15.44
CA ARG A 269 20.89 5.46 14.86
C ARG A 269 20.85 3.97 14.52
N ALA A 270 21.92 3.46 13.90
CA ALA A 270 22.02 2.04 13.58
C ALA A 270 21.96 1.18 14.85
N LEU A 271 22.72 1.56 15.89
CA LEU A 271 22.70 0.88 17.19
C LEU A 271 21.34 0.98 17.91
N ASP A 272 20.70 2.15 17.92
CA ASP A 272 19.37 2.33 18.51
C ASP A 272 18.34 1.42 17.83
N SER A 273 18.40 1.30 16.49
CA SER A 273 17.52 0.40 15.74
C SER A 273 17.74 -1.08 16.06
N LEU A 274 18.98 -1.46 16.37
CA LEU A 274 19.33 -2.81 16.81
C LEU A 274 18.89 -3.09 18.24
N ALA A 275 19.02 -2.11 19.15
CA ALA A 275 18.58 -2.24 20.54
C ALA A 275 17.07 -2.49 20.65
N LEU A 276 16.29 -2.12 19.63
CA LEU A 276 14.83 -2.31 19.56
C LEU A 276 14.41 -3.63 18.91
N GLN A 277 15.33 -4.48 18.45
CA GLN A 277 14.97 -5.74 17.81
C GLN A 277 14.22 -6.66 18.77
N THR A 278 13.15 -7.27 18.25
CA THR A 278 12.28 -8.22 18.96
C THR A 278 12.81 -9.66 18.91
N TYR A 279 13.77 -9.95 18.03
CA TYR A 279 14.44 -11.24 18.01
C TYR A 279 15.43 -11.34 19.18
N PRO A 280 15.34 -12.38 20.03
CA PRO A 280 16.00 -12.35 21.34
C PRO A 280 17.48 -12.73 21.32
N ASN A 281 18.01 -13.30 20.22
CA ASN A 281 19.38 -13.82 20.18
C ASN A 281 20.21 -13.18 19.07
N ILE A 282 20.74 -12.00 19.36
CA ILE A 282 21.55 -11.22 18.43
C ILE A 282 22.91 -10.94 19.07
N GLU A 283 23.98 -11.02 18.28
CA GLU A 283 25.26 -10.37 18.60
C GLU A 283 25.58 -9.29 17.56
N ILE A 284 26.26 -8.23 17.99
CA ILE A 284 26.62 -7.11 17.12
C ILE A 284 28.14 -7.09 16.97
N VAL A 285 28.60 -7.17 15.73
CA VAL A 285 30.02 -7.11 15.36
C VAL A 285 30.28 -5.75 14.70
N LEU A 286 30.78 -4.81 15.49
CA LEU A 286 31.14 -3.47 15.03
C LEU A 286 32.58 -3.51 14.51
N VAL A 287 32.75 -3.36 13.19
CA VAL A 287 34.05 -3.35 12.53
C VAL A 287 34.53 -1.91 12.39
N ASN A 288 35.67 -1.59 13.00
CA ASN A 288 36.32 -0.30 12.82
C ASN A 288 36.99 -0.21 11.43
N ALA A 289 36.29 0.36 10.45
CA ALA A 289 36.81 0.53 9.09
C ALA A 289 37.74 1.76 8.97
N LYS A 290 37.56 2.77 9.84
CA LYS A 290 38.38 3.99 9.91
C LYS A 290 39.86 3.69 10.19
N GLY A 291 40.15 2.62 10.93
CA GLY A 291 41.48 2.33 11.46
C GLY A 291 41.83 3.20 12.67
N GLY A 292 42.92 2.86 13.37
CA GLY A 292 43.31 3.52 14.62
C GLY A 292 42.26 3.37 15.73
N LEU A 293 42.12 4.40 16.57
CA LEU A 293 41.18 4.40 17.70
C LEU A 293 39.77 4.81 17.24
N HIS A 294 38.81 3.93 17.51
CA HIS A 294 37.38 4.20 17.42
C HIS A 294 36.87 4.64 18.80
N LYS A 295 35.82 5.48 18.88
CA LYS A 295 35.23 5.83 20.19
C LYS A 295 34.84 4.57 20.96
N GLN A 296 35.24 4.51 22.24
CA GLN A 296 34.87 3.43 23.14
C GLN A 296 33.34 3.34 23.25
N ARG A 297 32.81 2.13 23.10
CA ARG A 297 31.38 1.84 23.21
C ARG A 297 31.15 0.85 24.35
N SER A 298 29.92 0.80 24.81
CA SER A 298 29.47 -0.25 25.72
C SER A 298 29.65 -1.62 25.05
N ASP A 299 29.98 -2.65 25.85
CA ASP A 299 30.00 -4.05 25.41
C ASP A 299 28.58 -4.59 25.12
N TRP A 300 27.57 -3.73 25.22
CA TRP A 300 26.15 -4.02 25.03
C TRP A 300 25.46 -2.92 24.22
N CYS A 301 24.53 -3.33 23.37
CA CYS A 301 23.62 -2.47 22.62
C CYS A 301 22.18 -2.93 22.90
N GLY A 302 21.47 -2.21 23.77
CA GLY A 302 20.23 -2.70 24.37
C GLY A 302 20.51 -3.98 25.16
N ASN A 303 19.81 -5.07 24.80
CA ASN A 303 19.98 -6.39 25.42
C ASN A 303 21.01 -7.28 24.71
N PHE A 304 21.69 -6.78 23.67
CA PHE A 304 22.54 -7.59 22.80
C PHE A 304 24.02 -7.31 23.04
N PRO A 305 24.88 -8.34 23.14
CA PRO A 305 26.32 -8.15 23.24
C PRO A 305 26.86 -7.46 21.98
N LEU A 306 27.71 -6.46 22.19
CA LEU A 306 28.41 -5.72 21.14
C LEU A 306 29.91 -5.95 21.27
N ARG A 307 30.55 -6.31 20.16
CA ARG A 307 32.00 -6.46 20.11
C ARG A 307 32.60 -5.63 18.99
N LEU A 308 33.58 -4.82 19.37
CA LEU A 308 34.36 -3.99 18.47
C LEU A 308 35.59 -4.76 17.97
N VAL A 309 35.79 -4.80 16.65
CA VAL A 309 36.94 -5.45 16.01
C VAL A 309 37.75 -4.46 15.18
N ASN A 310 39.02 -4.79 14.89
CA ASN A 310 39.99 -3.89 14.26
C ASN A 310 40.31 -2.62 15.08
N GLN A 311 40.37 -2.72 16.41
CA GLN A 311 40.94 -1.65 17.24
C GLN A 311 42.44 -1.55 17.01
N ASP A 312 42.93 -0.32 16.82
CA ASP A 312 44.34 0.00 16.55
C ASP A 312 44.91 -0.62 15.26
N GLY A 313 44.04 -1.16 14.40
CA GLY A 313 44.40 -1.70 13.10
C GLY A 313 44.50 -0.63 12.01
N ASN A 314 44.94 -1.07 10.83
CA ASN A 314 44.98 -0.20 9.65
C ASN A 314 43.55 0.13 9.17
N PRO A 315 43.36 1.27 8.48
CA PRO A 315 42.12 1.56 7.77
C PRO A 315 41.80 0.44 6.77
N LEU A 316 40.52 0.09 6.66
CA LEU A 316 40.03 -1.00 5.81
C LEU A 316 39.14 -0.44 4.68
N SER A 317 39.23 -1.03 3.49
CA SER A 317 38.22 -0.79 2.45
C SER A 317 36.85 -1.36 2.86
N ARG A 318 35.77 -0.98 2.16
CA ARG A 318 34.41 -1.49 2.43
C ARG A 318 34.33 -3.01 2.40
N SER A 319 34.98 -3.63 1.40
CA SER A 319 35.04 -5.09 1.22
C SER A 319 35.90 -5.75 2.30
N GLN A 320 37.04 -5.15 2.66
CA GLN A 320 37.89 -5.63 3.76
C GLN A 320 37.19 -5.59 5.12
N ALA A 321 36.46 -4.51 5.39
CA ALA A 321 35.66 -4.38 6.61
C ALA A 321 34.54 -5.43 6.65
N ALA A 322 33.86 -5.67 5.53
CA ALA A 322 32.85 -6.73 5.42
C ALA A 322 33.45 -8.13 5.72
N ASN A 323 34.58 -8.48 5.08
CA ASN A 323 35.27 -9.76 5.30
C ASN A 323 35.79 -9.92 6.74
N THR A 324 36.30 -8.84 7.34
CA THR A 324 36.72 -8.81 8.75
C THR A 324 35.53 -9.11 9.66
N GLY A 325 34.37 -8.51 9.38
CA GLY A 325 33.12 -8.79 10.08
C GLY A 325 32.68 -10.25 9.94
N LEU A 326 32.62 -10.76 8.71
CA LEU A 326 32.25 -12.15 8.42
C LEU A 326 33.11 -13.17 9.21
N THR A 327 34.42 -12.92 9.28
CA THR A 327 35.36 -13.77 10.01
C THR A 327 35.12 -13.72 11.53
N ALA A 328 34.76 -12.54 12.04
CA ALA A 328 34.59 -12.32 13.47
C ALA A 328 33.26 -12.87 14.01
N CYS A 329 32.20 -12.96 13.21
CA CYS A 329 30.89 -13.46 13.64
C CYS A 329 30.93 -14.88 14.22
N ARG A 330 29.95 -15.21 15.06
CA ARG A 330 29.74 -16.52 15.70
C ARG A 330 28.35 -17.08 15.46
N GLY A 331 27.41 -16.25 15.03
CA GLY A 331 26.03 -16.60 14.74
C GLY A 331 25.89 -17.63 13.63
N GLU A 332 24.82 -18.41 13.73
CA GLU A 332 24.40 -19.35 12.70
C GLU A 332 23.95 -18.62 11.43
N TYR A 333 23.32 -17.46 11.62
CA TYR A 333 22.88 -16.57 10.54
C TYR A 333 23.57 -15.20 10.65
N LEU A 334 23.84 -14.60 9.50
CA LEU A 334 24.56 -13.35 9.37
C LEU A 334 23.72 -12.31 8.61
N SER A 335 23.82 -11.07 9.05
CA SER A 335 23.23 -9.90 8.39
C SER A 335 24.19 -8.70 8.47
N PHE A 336 23.90 -7.67 7.69
CA PHE A 336 24.66 -6.43 7.68
C PHE A 336 23.76 -5.26 8.09
N LEU A 337 24.37 -4.21 8.64
CA LEU A 337 23.74 -2.92 8.83
C LEU A 337 24.80 -1.84 8.61
N ASP A 338 24.62 -1.00 7.59
CA ASP A 338 25.51 0.14 7.40
C ASP A 338 25.27 1.15 8.53
N ASP A 339 26.34 1.86 8.94
CA ASP A 339 26.33 2.69 10.15
C ASP A 339 25.50 3.98 10.03
N ASP A 340 24.84 4.18 8.89
CA ASP A 340 23.86 5.21 8.62
C ASP A 340 22.47 4.69 8.28
N ASP A 341 22.21 3.38 8.35
CA ASP A 341 20.89 2.81 8.11
C ASP A 341 20.18 2.40 9.41
N ALA A 342 18.90 1.98 9.31
CA ALA A 342 18.14 1.50 10.46
C ALA A 342 17.25 0.30 10.12
N LEU A 343 17.07 -0.58 11.11
CA LEU A 343 16.14 -1.72 11.03
C LEU A 343 14.84 -1.44 11.79
N ASP A 344 13.71 -1.93 11.30
CA ASP A 344 12.47 -1.90 12.08
C ASP A 344 12.54 -2.95 13.21
N PRO A 345 11.84 -2.76 14.35
CA PRO A 345 11.92 -3.66 15.51
C PRO A 345 11.69 -5.15 15.23
N ASP A 346 10.95 -5.49 14.18
CA ASP A 346 10.61 -6.86 13.80
C ASP A 346 11.41 -7.41 12.61
N HIS A 347 12.45 -6.69 12.14
CA HIS A 347 13.23 -7.08 10.96
C HIS A 347 13.84 -8.48 11.08
N ILE A 348 14.70 -8.70 12.07
CA ILE A 348 15.41 -9.99 12.24
C ILE A 348 14.42 -11.12 12.57
N PHE A 349 13.35 -10.82 13.33
CA PHE A 349 12.29 -11.78 13.62
C PHE A 349 11.58 -12.24 12.34
N ASN A 350 11.16 -11.31 11.47
CA ASN A 350 10.50 -11.67 10.22
C ASN A 350 11.40 -12.47 9.27
N LEU A 351 12.70 -12.12 9.19
CA LEU A 351 13.65 -12.86 8.37
C LEU A 351 13.89 -14.28 8.90
N THR A 352 14.04 -14.45 10.21
CA THR A 352 14.24 -15.78 10.82
C THR A 352 13.00 -16.66 10.73
N GLU A 353 11.80 -16.12 10.91
CA GLU A 353 10.55 -16.87 10.71
C GLU A 353 10.42 -17.34 9.26
N LYS A 354 10.85 -16.52 8.29
CA LYS A 354 10.87 -16.94 6.88
C LYS A 354 11.81 -18.11 6.65
N LEU A 355 13.01 -18.09 7.25
CA LEU A 355 13.96 -19.21 7.18
C LEU A 355 13.36 -20.50 7.75
N LYS A 356 12.64 -20.43 8.88
CA LYS A 356 11.98 -21.59 9.50
C LYS A 356 10.82 -22.16 8.68
N SER A 357 10.09 -21.29 7.97
CA SER A 357 8.91 -21.68 7.19
C SER A 357 9.25 -22.41 5.88
N GLU A 358 10.48 -22.27 5.39
CA GLU A 358 10.92 -22.83 4.11
C GLU A 358 11.59 -24.19 4.30
N ALA A 359 11.35 -25.11 3.37
CA ALA A 359 11.99 -26.42 3.39
C ALA A 359 13.41 -26.34 2.79
N GLY A 360 14.43 -26.59 3.62
CA GLY A 360 15.84 -26.59 3.20
C GLY A 360 16.55 -25.27 3.47
N SER A 361 17.84 -25.20 3.14
CA SER A 361 18.61 -23.96 3.33
C SER A 361 18.18 -22.91 2.31
N VAL A 362 17.71 -21.77 2.80
CA VAL A 362 17.33 -20.59 2.00
C VAL A 362 18.00 -19.33 2.57
N ILE A 363 17.99 -18.26 1.79
CA ILE A 363 18.38 -16.91 2.23
C ILE A 363 17.11 -16.07 2.34
N ALA A 364 16.86 -15.46 3.50
CA ALA A 364 15.70 -14.61 3.69
C ALA A 364 16.04 -13.16 3.38
N TYR A 365 15.14 -12.44 2.70
CA TYR A 365 15.26 -11.00 2.50
C TYR A 365 13.89 -10.33 2.54
N ALA A 366 13.86 -9.05 2.91
CA ALA A 366 12.64 -8.26 3.03
C ALA A 366 12.72 -6.99 2.18
N GLY A 367 11.60 -6.26 2.10
CA GLY A 367 11.59 -4.96 1.47
C GLY A 367 12.21 -3.88 2.35
N VAL A 368 12.80 -2.86 1.71
CA VAL A 368 13.48 -1.73 2.39
C VAL A 368 12.95 -0.40 1.90
N ARG A 369 12.66 0.52 2.83
CA ARG A 369 12.24 1.88 2.52
C ARG A 369 13.48 2.74 2.36
N GLY A 370 13.74 3.30 1.19
CA GLY A 370 14.72 4.37 1.05
C GLY A 370 14.12 5.69 1.51
N GLU A 371 14.82 6.43 2.38
CA GLU A 371 14.41 7.74 2.88
C GLU A 371 15.48 8.78 2.56
N THR A 372 15.14 9.83 1.84
CA THR A 372 16.00 10.99 1.59
C THR A 372 15.50 12.16 2.40
N ALA A 373 16.31 12.67 3.31
CA ALA A 373 16.02 13.92 4.01
C ALA A 373 16.57 15.09 3.18
N HIS A 374 15.72 16.08 2.91
CA HIS A 374 16.08 17.28 2.16
C HIS A 374 16.45 18.42 3.14
N PRO A 375 17.28 19.40 2.72
CA PRO A 375 17.70 20.52 3.58
C PRO A 375 16.54 21.37 4.15
N ASP A 376 15.37 21.33 3.51
CA ASP A 376 14.15 22.00 3.95
C ASP A 376 13.37 21.23 5.05
N GLY A 377 13.88 20.05 5.47
CA GLY A 377 13.27 19.17 6.45
C GLY A 377 12.22 18.21 5.87
N SER A 378 11.94 18.26 4.57
CA SER A 378 11.06 17.31 3.90
C SER A 378 11.77 15.96 3.68
N LYS A 379 10.98 14.89 3.48
CA LYS A 379 11.48 13.53 3.27
C LYS A 379 10.85 12.90 2.04
N THR A 380 11.66 12.31 1.16
CA THR A 380 11.17 11.48 0.04
C THR A 380 11.41 10.01 0.32
N TYR A 381 10.51 9.15 -0.16
CA TYR A 381 10.59 7.71 0.04
C TYR A 381 10.66 6.96 -1.29
N ILE A 382 11.51 5.93 -1.34
CA ILE A 382 11.58 4.94 -2.43
C ILE A 382 11.40 3.54 -1.85
N GLU A 383 10.84 2.60 -2.59
CA GLU A 383 10.66 1.22 -2.11
C GLU A 383 11.56 0.24 -2.86
N PHE A 384 12.36 -0.51 -2.12
CA PHE A 384 13.09 -1.66 -2.64
C PHE A 384 12.29 -2.93 -2.29
N ARG A 385 11.36 -3.33 -3.17
CA ARG A 385 10.41 -4.43 -2.91
C ARG A 385 10.31 -5.42 -4.08
N THR A 386 11.45 -5.95 -4.51
CA THR A 386 11.46 -6.92 -5.63
C THR A 386 11.05 -8.30 -5.14
N ASN A 387 9.83 -8.74 -5.47
CA ASN A 387 9.43 -10.13 -5.22
C ASN A 387 10.11 -11.08 -6.22
N LYS A 388 10.47 -12.28 -5.74
CA LYS A 388 11.12 -13.36 -6.51
C LYS A 388 12.43 -12.95 -7.19
N ILE A 389 13.51 -13.19 -6.46
CA ILE A 389 14.88 -12.96 -6.92
C ILE A 389 15.50 -14.30 -7.32
N ASN A 390 16.17 -14.29 -8.47
CA ASN A 390 17.00 -15.39 -8.95
C ASN A 390 18.28 -14.80 -9.56
N PHE A 391 19.23 -15.69 -9.88
CA PHE A 391 20.54 -15.29 -10.37
C PHE A 391 20.46 -14.40 -11.62
N ALA A 392 19.60 -14.75 -12.58
CA ALA A 392 19.45 -13.99 -13.83
C ALA A 392 18.89 -12.58 -13.59
N LYS A 393 17.94 -12.43 -12.66
CA LYS A 393 17.38 -11.12 -12.27
C LYS A 393 18.41 -10.27 -11.53
N LEU A 394 19.20 -10.85 -10.61
CA LEU A 394 20.30 -10.13 -9.96
C LEU A 394 21.37 -9.71 -10.95
N LEU A 395 21.67 -10.51 -11.98
CA LEU A 395 22.68 -10.13 -12.98
C LEU A 395 22.28 -8.88 -13.77
N LEU A 396 20.98 -8.61 -13.90
CA LEU A 396 20.46 -7.41 -14.57
C LEU A 396 20.46 -6.16 -13.66
N GLY A 397 20.58 -6.31 -12.34
CA GLY A 397 20.68 -5.16 -11.43
C GLY A 397 20.76 -5.51 -9.95
N ASN A 398 21.39 -4.64 -9.16
CA ASN A 398 21.36 -4.72 -7.71
C ASN A 398 20.02 -4.19 -7.18
N VAL A 399 19.23 -5.08 -6.58
CA VAL A 399 17.86 -4.79 -6.11
C VAL A 399 17.66 -5.06 -4.61
N ILE A 400 18.73 -5.42 -3.90
CA ILE A 400 18.69 -5.77 -2.47
C ILE A 400 19.70 -4.88 -1.72
N PRO A 401 19.22 -3.89 -0.94
CA PRO A 401 20.09 -3.15 -0.02
C PRO A 401 20.78 -4.08 0.98
N ILE A 402 22.00 -3.73 1.40
CA ILE A 402 22.87 -4.68 2.13
C ILE A 402 22.26 -5.20 3.44
N HIS A 403 21.44 -4.37 4.08
CA HIS A 403 20.79 -4.67 5.36
C HIS A 403 19.43 -5.34 5.23
N ALA A 404 18.99 -5.68 4.02
CA ALA A 404 17.68 -6.28 3.76
C ALA A 404 17.62 -7.80 4.01
N ILE A 405 18.76 -8.43 4.30
CA ILE A 405 19.01 -9.86 4.05
C ILE A 405 19.62 -10.56 5.26
N LEU A 406 19.25 -11.84 5.42
CA LEU A 406 19.75 -12.76 6.43
C LEU A 406 20.11 -14.08 5.76
N PHE A 407 21.36 -14.52 5.92
CA PHE A 407 21.90 -15.69 5.24
C PHE A 407 22.66 -16.61 6.20
N PRO A 408 22.71 -17.93 5.95
CA PRO A 408 23.40 -18.87 6.83
C PRO A 408 24.91 -18.71 6.73
N ARG A 409 25.61 -18.67 7.88
CA ARG A 409 27.09 -18.59 7.96
C ARG A 409 27.80 -19.69 7.16
N LYS A 410 27.18 -20.87 7.04
CA LYS A 410 27.74 -22.04 6.32
C LYS A 410 28.11 -21.75 4.86
N VAL A 411 27.55 -20.72 4.22
CA VAL A 411 27.94 -20.28 2.86
C VAL A 411 29.42 -19.85 2.78
N LEU A 412 30.01 -19.40 3.89
CA LEU A 412 31.41 -18.99 3.93
C LEU A 412 32.36 -20.19 3.72
N GLU A 413 31.96 -21.39 4.12
CA GLU A 413 32.72 -22.63 3.89
C GLU A 413 32.79 -23.00 2.40
N GLN A 414 31.89 -22.44 1.58
CA GLN A 414 31.85 -22.63 0.12
C GLN A 414 32.72 -21.60 -0.62
N GLY A 415 33.52 -20.79 0.10
CA GLY A 415 34.41 -19.79 -0.47
C GLY A 415 33.74 -18.47 -0.83
N VAL A 416 32.50 -18.23 -0.37
CA VAL A 416 31.79 -16.97 -0.58
C VAL A 416 32.39 -15.87 0.30
N SER A 417 32.83 -14.77 -0.32
CA SER A 417 33.44 -13.62 0.36
C SER A 417 33.30 -12.35 -0.48
N PHE A 418 33.47 -11.17 0.14
CA PHE A 418 33.49 -9.91 -0.59
C PHE A 418 34.80 -9.79 -1.39
N ASP A 419 34.71 -9.41 -2.66
CA ASP A 419 35.88 -9.21 -3.50
C ASP A 419 36.56 -7.87 -3.16
N GLU A 420 37.74 -7.93 -2.55
CA GLU A 420 38.49 -6.75 -2.12
C GLU A 420 38.99 -5.86 -3.27
N LYS A 421 38.86 -6.32 -4.52
CA LYS A 421 39.16 -5.49 -5.71
C LYS A 421 37.98 -4.61 -6.14
N LEU A 422 36.79 -4.83 -5.57
CA LEU A 422 35.60 -4.03 -5.85
C LEU A 422 35.44 -2.99 -4.73
N ASP A 423 35.58 -1.72 -5.09
CA ASP A 423 35.32 -0.58 -4.21
C ASP A 423 33.86 -0.09 -4.26
N LEU A 424 33.11 -0.54 -5.28
CA LEU A 424 31.70 -0.28 -5.52
C LEU A 424 31.04 -1.58 -6.01
N TYR A 425 29.76 -1.77 -5.67
CA TYR A 425 28.99 -2.97 -6.02
C TYR A 425 29.55 -4.27 -5.41
N GLU A 426 30.27 -4.17 -4.30
CA GLU A 426 30.81 -5.31 -3.57
C GLU A 426 29.70 -6.19 -2.99
N ASP A 427 28.61 -5.57 -2.56
CA ASP A 427 27.39 -6.21 -2.08
C ASP A 427 26.68 -6.96 -3.21
N TRP A 428 26.58 -6.34 -4.39
CA TRP A 428 25.97 -6.94 -5.57
C TRP A 428 26.72 -8.21 -6.02
N ASP A 429 28.04 -8.15 -6.07
CA ASP A 429 28.88 -9.32 -6.33
C ASP A 429 28.63 -10.43 -5.30
N PHE A 430 28.56 -10.07 -4.02
CA PHE A 430 28.30 -11.02 -2.94
C PHE A 430 26.91 -11.69 -3.06
N TRP A 431 25.86 -10.93 -3.43
CA TRP A 431 24.53 -11.48 -3.70
C TRP A 431 24.52 -12.46 -4.87
N LEU A 432 25.27 -12.17 -5.94
CA LEU A 432 25.42 -13.09 -7.07
C LEU A 432 26.12 -14.39 -6.66
N GLN A 433 27.15 -14.33 -5.81
CA GLN A 433 27.80 -15.52 -5.25
C GLN A 433 26.82 -16.35 -4.41
N LEU A 434 26.04 -15.70 -3.54
CA LEU A 434 25.07 -16.37 -2.69
C LEU A 434 23.93 -17.02 -3.47
N CYS A 435 23.35 -16.29 -4.44
CA CYS A 435 22.21 -16.76 -5.23
C CYS A 435 22.53 -17.97 -6.12
N ARG A 436 23.82 -18.20 -6.42
CA ARG A 436 24.28 -19.40 -7.12
C ARG A 436 24.28 -20.65 -6.24
N ASN A 437 24.43 -20.49 -4.92
CA ASN A 437 24.54 -21.59 -3.97
C ASN A 437 23.22 -21.89 -3.26
N ILE A 438 22.46 -20.85 -2.90
CA ILE A 438 21.27 -20.95 -2.04
C ILE A 438 20.12 -20.11 -2.62
N PRO A 439 18.88 -20.64 -2.69
CA PRO A 439 17.72 -19.89 -3.16
C PRO A 439 17.30 -18.79 -2.17
N PHE A 440 16.70 -17.73 -2.71
CA PHE A 440 16.27 -16.55 -1.96
C PHE A 440 14.75 -16.60 -1.70
N ALA A 441 14.35 -16.35 -0.46
CA ALA A 441 12.99 -16.38 0.04
C ALA A 441 12.56 -14.97 0.49
N PHE A 442 11.50 -14.44 -0.12
CA PHE A 442 11.04 -13.07 0.12
C PHE A 442 10.06 -12.98 1.28
N VAL A 443 10.31 -12.05 2.20
CA VAL A 443 9.36 -11.59 3.21
C VAL A 443 8.57 -10.42 2.64
N ASP A 444 7.26 -10.58 2.48
CA ASP A 444 6.38 -9.56 1.91
C ASP A 444 6.03 -8.45 2.92
N LYS A 445 7.07 -7.80 3.45
CA LYS A 445 6.99 -6.67 4.38
C LYS A 445 8.15 -5.70 4.12
N MET A 446 7.91 -4.42 4.40
CA MET A 446 8.96 -3.40 4.49
C MET A 446 9.45 -3.36 5.94
N THR A 447 10.71 -3.70 6.19
CA THR A 447 11.20 -3.91 7.58
C THR A 447 12.55 -3.24 7.87
N ALA A 448 13.04 -2.39 6.97
CA ALA A 448 14.24 -1.60 7.21
C ALA A 448 14.18 -0.29 6.43
N THR A 449 15.04 0.65 6.82
CA THR A 449 15.13 1.98 6.24
C THR A 449 16.56 2.27 5.77
N TYR A 450 16.70 2.56 4.48
CA TYR A 450 17.93 2.98 3.82
C TYR A 450 17.96 4.52 3.75
N TYR A 451 18.87 5.19 4.45
CA TYR A 451 18.91 6.66 4.45
C TYR A 451 19.87 7.20 3.40
N THR A 452 19.33 7.94 2.42
CA THR A 452 20.13 8.60 1.37
C THR A 452 20.47 10.05 1.77
N GLY A 453 21.71 10.50 1.52
CA GLY A 453 22.19 11.87 1.80
C GLY A 453 23.06 12.03 3.05
N GLY A 454 23.60 10.94 3.60
CA GLY A 454 24.61 10.96 4.68
C GLY A 454 26.05 11.16 4.15
N SER A 455 27.02 11.27 5.07
CA SER A 455 28.47 11.43 4.76
C SER A 455 29.11 10.27 3.98
N SER A 456 28.33 9.25 3.65
CA SER A 456 28.69 8.01 2.99
C SER A 456 28.11 7.98 1.57
N ASP A 457 28.25 9.08 0.81
CA ASP A 457 27.76 9.18 -0.57
C ASP A 457 28.52 8.22 -1.50
N VAL A 458 28.10 6.96 -1.49
CA VAL A 458 28.53 5.89 -2.39
C VAL A 458 27.41 5.55 -3.39
N SER A 459 26.29 6.27 -3.34
CA SER A 459 25.24 6.19 -4.35
C SER A 459 25.83 6.45 -5.74
N PRO A 460 25.50 5.63 -6.77
CA PRO A 460 25.90 5.89 -8.15
C PRO A 460 25.52 7.29 -8.65
N LEU A 461 24.53 7.91 -8.00
CA LEU A 461 24.06 9.27 -8.29
C LEU A 461 24.97 10.38 -7.74
N GLY A 462 25.80 10.09 -6.71
CA GLY A 462 26.79 11.02 -6.14
C GLY A 462 28.24 10.74 -6.57
N ASN A 463 28.48 9.58 -7.21
CA ASN A 463 29.80 9.17 -7.65
C ASN A 463 30.14 9.70 -9.06
N ASN A 464 31.43 9.98 -9.30
CA ASN A 464 31.94 10.33 -10.64
C ASN A 464 31.47 9.27 -11.66
N PRO A 465 30.79 9.65 -12.77
CA PRO A 465 30.30 8.73 -13.79
C PRO A 465 31.37 7.75 -14.31
N GLU A 466 32.64 8.16 -14.35
CA GLU A 466 33.75 7.28 -14.75
C GLU A 466 34.01 6.17 -13.73
N LYS A 467 33.90 6.45 -12.43
CA LYS A 467 34.06 5.43 -11.37
C LYS A 467 32.93 4.41 -11.41
N VAL A 468 31.68 4.87 -11.61
CA VAL A 468 30.51 4.00 -11.75
C VAL A 468 30.66 3.08 -12.95
N LYS A 469 31.10 3.62 -14.10
CA LYS A 469 31.37 2.84 -15.30
C LYS A 469 32.47 1.80 -15.08
N HIS A 470 33.62 2.18 -14.51
CA HIS A 470 34.71 1.25 -14.23
C HIS A 470 34.29 0.12 -13.27
N ALA A 471 33.51 0.42 -12.23
CA ALA A 471 33.00 -0.60 -11.30
C ALA A 471 32.01 -1.55 -11.98
N THR A 472 31.12 -1.01 -12.82
CA THR A 472 30.17 -1.80 -13.63
C THR A 472 30.91 -2.73 -14.59
N ASP A 473 31.91 -2.22 -15.31
CA ASP A 473 32.73 -3.01 -16.24
C ASP A 473 33.52 -4.11 -15.51
N ALA A 474 34.06 -3.82 -14.32
CA ALA A 474 34.77 -4.79 -13.49
C ALA A 474 33.86 -5.94 -13.03
N LEU A 475 32.66 -5.60 -12.53
CA LEU A 475 31.66 -6.58 -12.11
C LEU A 475 31.23 -7.47 -13.28
N TYR A 476 30.82 -6.89 -14.41
CA TYR A 476 30.40 -7.67 -15.57
C TYR A 476 31.54 -8.50 -16.16
N SER A 477 32.77 -7.97 -16.22
CA SER A 477 33.93 -8.74 -16.68
C SER A 477 34.20 -9.96 -15.80
N LYS A 478 33.98 -9.85 -14.49
CA LYS A 478 34.08 -10.99 -13.56
C LYS A 478 33.00 -12.03 -13.83
N TRP A 479 31.74 -11.62 -14.00
CA TRP A 479 30.60 -12.53 -14.08
C TRP A 479 30.36 -13.11 -15.47
N LEU A 480 30.53 -12.33 -16.55
CA LEU A 480 30.37 -12.81 -17.93
C LEU A 480 31.26 -14.02 -18.23
N ASN A 481 32.50 -14.01 -17.73
CA ASN A 481 33.44 -15.14 -17.86
C ASN A 481 33.07 -16.37 -17.01
N ARG A 482 32.08 -16.25 -16.13
CA ARG A 482 31.62 -17.29 -15.19
C ARG A 482 30.18 -17.73 -15.43
N LEU A 483 29.54 -17.25 -16.50
CA LEU A 483 28.18 -17.65 -16.85
C LEU A 483 28.17 -19.03 -17.50
N THR A 484 27.27 -19.88 -17.03
CA THR A 484 26.94 -21.12 -17.72
C THR A 484 25.99 -20.83 -18.90
N PRO A 485 25.92 -21.72 -19.92
CA PRO A 485 24.95 -21.56 -21.01
C PRO A 485 23.49 -21.51 -20.52
N GLY A 486 23.17 -22.22 -19.43
CA GLY A 486 21.84 -22.19 -18.82
C GLY A 486 21.50 -20.85 -18.15
N GLU A 487 22.44 -20.27 -17.40
CA GLU A 487 22.27 -18.93 -16.80
C GLU A 487 22.15 -17.85 -17.88
N PHE A 488 22.97 -17.92 -18.93
CA PHE A 488 22.88 -16.98 -20.07
C PHE A 488 21.52 -17.08 -20.77
N LYS A 489 21.03 -18.30 -21.01
CA LYS A 489 19.70 -18.52 -21.57
C LYS A 489 18.61 -17.95 -20.65
N ALA A 490 18.69 -18.14 -19.34
CA ALA A 490 17.72 -17.59 -18.39
C ALA A 490 17.67 -16.06 -18.42
N VAL A 491 18.82 -15.38 -18.57
CA VAL A 491 18.89 -13.92 -18.76
C VAL A 491 18.23 -13.52 -20.08
N SER A 492 18.52 -14.24 -21.17
CA SER A 492 17.90 -14.00 -22.48
C SER A 492 16.38 -14.20 -22.45
N ASP A 493 15.90 -15.25 -21.79
CA ASP A 493 14.48 -15.57 -21.63
C ASP A 493 13.77 -14.46 -20.84
N LEU A 494 14.37 -13.96 -19.75
CA LEU A 494 13.86 -12.81 -18.99
C LEU A 494 13.81 -11.53 -19.84
N TYR A 495 14.85 -11.26 -20.63
CA TYR A 495 14.87 -10.12 -21.55
C TYR A 495 13.75 -10.22 -22.59
N HIS A 496 13.58 -11.38 -23.21
CA HIS A 496 12.49 -11.61 -24.17
C HIS A 496 11.11 -11.49 -23.53
N GLN A 497 10.93 -12.00 -22.32
CA GLN A 497 9.68 -11.85 -21.58
C GLN A 497 9.37 -10.37 -21.34
N ALA A 498 10.34 -9.59 -20.86
CA ALA A 498 10.17 -8.16 -20.64
C ALA A 498 9.83 -7.42 -21.95
N CYS A 499 10.49 -7.75 -23.07
CA CYS A 499 10.15 -7.21 -24.38
C CYS A 499 8.72 -7.55 -24.81
N ASN A 500 8.27 -8.79 -24.60
CA ASN A 500 6.91 -9.22 -24.95
C ASN A 500 5.85 -8.52 -24.08
N GLU A 501 6.10 -8.36 -22.78
CA GLU A 501 5.22 -7.61 -21.87
C GLU A 501 5.13 -6.14 -22.31
N LEU A 502 6.25 -5.51 -22.62
CA LEU A 502 6.28 -4.15 -23.15
C LEU A 502 5.51 -4.04 -24.48
N GLN A 503 5.68 -4.99 -25.39
CA GLN A 503 4.88 -5.05 -26.64
C GLN A 503 3.39 -5.22 -26.38
N GLY A 504 3.02 -6.04 -25.39
CA GLY A 504 1.63 -6.19 -24.96
C GLY A 504 1.03 -4.89 -24.44
N VAL A 505 1.77 -4.17 -23.60
CA VAL A 505 1.38 -2.84 -23.11
C VAL A 505 1.25 -1.84 -24.26
N CYS A 506 2.21 -1.81 -25.19
CA CYS A 506 2.14 -0.98 -26.39
C CYS A 506 0.90 -1.32 -27.24
N GLY A 507 0.60 -2.60 -27.44
CA GLY A 507 -0.59 -3.04 -28.18
C GLY A 507 -1.90 -2.64 -27.50
N GLU A 508 -1.97 -2.68 -26.17
CA GLU A 508 -3.15 -2.22 -25.43
C GLU A 508 -3.28 -0.69 -25.51
N ILE A 509 -2.16 0.05 -25.46
CA ILE A 509 -2.15 1.50 -25.72
C ILE A 509 -2.70 1.79 -27.12
N ASP A 510 -2.25 1.07 -28.15
CA ASP A 510 -2.72 1.25 -29.53
C ASP A 510 -4.22 0.93 -29.66
N ARG A 511 -4.70 -0.11 -28.99
CA ARG A 511 -6.12 -0.48 -28.95
C ARG A 511 -6.97 0.61 -28.28
N LEU A 512 -6.51 1.13 -27.13
CA LEU A 512 -7.18 2.21 -26.42
C LEU A 512 -7.21 3.49 -27.25
N GLN A 513 -6.13 3.78 -27.99
CA GLN A 513 -6.09 4.89 -28.95
C GLN A 513 -7.07 4.69 -30.10
N ALA A 514 -7.18 3.49 -30.66
CA ALA A 514 -8.15 3.18 -31.72
C ALA A 514 -9.60 3.33 -31.22
N LEU A 515 -9.91 2.82 -30.03
CA LEU A 515 -11.22 2.98 -29.40
C LEU A 515 -11.55 4.45 -29.16
N ARG A 516 -10.60 5.23 -28.64
CA ARG A 516 -10.74 6.67 -28.44
C ARG A 516 -11.06 7.37 -29.76
N ASN A 517 -10.38 7.01 -30.85
CA ASN A 517 -10.61 7.59 -32.18
C ASN A 517 -12.00 7.23 -32.73
N GLN A 518 -12.48 5.99 -32.51
CA GLN A 518 -13.82 5.57 -32.90
C GLN A 518 -14.90 6.36 -32.14
N ILE A 519 -14.75 6.50 -30.82
CA ILE A 519 -15.67 7.29 -29.98
C ILE A 519 -15.67 8.76 -30.44
N GLN A 520 -14.49 9.31 -30.74
CA GLN A 520 -14.39 10.68 -31.25
C GLN A 520 -15.09 10.85 -32.61
N ALA A 521 -15.01 9.86 -33.50
CA ALA A 521 -15.70 9.88 -34.78
C ALA A 521 -17.24 9.84 -34.61
N GLU A 522 -17.76 8.98 -33.72
CA GLU A 522 -19.18 8.96 -33.38
C GLU A 522 -19.65 10.29 -32.76
N LEU A 523 -18.84 10.87 -31.87
CA LEU A 523 -19.15 12.14 -31.21
C LEU A 523 -19.19 13.29 -32.21
N ASN A 524 -18.30 13.29 -33.19
CA ASN A 524 -18.31 14.25 -34.29
C ASN A 524 -19.55 14.07 -35.18
N GLN A 525 -19.92 12.83 -35.52
CA GLN A 525 -21.12 12.54 -36.31
C GLN A 525 -22.39 13.00 -35.59
N LYS A 526 -22.51 12.73 -34.28
CA LYS A 526 -23.65 13.20 -33.48
C LYS A 526 -23.67 14.72 -33.35
N SER A 527 -22.52 15.36 -33.17
CA SER A 527 -22.42 16.82 -33.11
C SER A 527 -22.88 17.46 -34.43
N GLN A 528 -22.45 16.93 -35.58
CA GLN A 528 -22.92 17.38 -36.89
C GLN A 528 -24.43 17.19 -37.06
N GLN A 529 -24.99 16.08 -36.55
CA GLN A 529 -26.42 15.84 -36.59
C GLN A 529 -27.19 16.85 -35.72
N ILE A 530 -26.67 17.18 -34.53
CA ILE A 530 -27.23 18.22 -33.66
C ILE A 530 -27.18 19.58 -34.35
N THR A 531 -26.04 19.97 -34.94
CA THR A 531 -25.91 21.23 -35.68
C THR A 531 -26.90 21.30 -36.85
N ARG A 532 -27.05 20.20 -37.60
CA ARG A 532 -28.01 20.12 -38.71
C ARG A 532 -29.45 20.27 -38.24
N LEU A 533 -29.82 19.59 -37.16
CA LEU A 533 -31.14 19.72 -36.53
C LEU A 533 -31.38 21.13 -35.98
N GLN A 534 -30.37 21.77 -35.39
CA GLN A 534 -30.44 23.15 -34.92
C GLN A 534 -30.60 24.12 -36.09
N GLN A 535 -29.88 23.94 -37.19
CA GLN A 535 -30.07 24.73 -38.42
C GLN A 535 -31.44 24.51 -39.04
N GLU A 536 -31.96 23.27 -39.06
CA GLU A 536 -33.34 23.01 -39.48
C GLU A 536 -34.35 23.70 -38.56
N LEU A 537 -34.12 23.66 -37.25
CA LEU A 537 -34.94 24.36 -36.25
C LEU A 537 -34.90 25.88 -36.48
N GLU A 538 -33.72 26.46 -36.70
CA GLU A 538 -33.54 27.88 -36.97
C GLU A 538 -34.15 28.27 -38.31
N ILE A 539 -34.03 27.45 -39.35
CA ILE A 539 -34.71 27.66 -40.63
C ILE A 539 -36.22 27.63 -40.41
N VAL A 540 -36.75 26.73 -39.58
CA VAL A 540 -38.16 26.73 -39.18
C VAL A 540 -38.51 28.03 -38.44
N TYR A 541 -37.76 28.41 -37.39
CA TYR A 541 -37.99 29.62 -36.58
C TYR A 541 -37.79 30.95 -37.36
N ALA A 542 -36.92 30.96 -38.36
CA ALA A 542 -36.65 32.10 -39.22
C ALA A 542 -37.55 32.12 -40.47
N SER A 543 -38.19 30.99 -40.80
CA SER A 543 -39.15 30.93 -41.90
C SER A 543 -40.27 31.94 -41.64
N ARG A 544 -40.64 32.68 -42.70
CA ARG A 544 -41.75 33.63 -42.64
C ARG A 544 -43.03 32.93 -42.17
N SER A 545 -43.21 31.66 -42.51
CA SER A 545 -44.34 30.83 -42.07
C SER A 545 -44.41 30.68 -40.54
N TRP A 546 -43.31 30.44 -39.84
CA TRP A 546 -43.31 30.27 -38.38
C TRP A 546 -43.46 31.60 -37.63
N ARG A 547 -42.77 32.66 -38.08
CA ARG A 547 -42.90 34.00 -37.47
C ARG A 547 -44.29 34.59 -37.66
N ILE A 548 -44.88 34.41 -38.84
CA ILE A 548 -46.28 34.82 -39.12
C ILE A 548 -47.27 33.92 -38.36
N THR A 549 -47.00 32.61 -38.21
CA THR A 549 -47.90 31.71 -37.48
C THR A 549 -47.76 31.75 -35.95
N SER A 550 -46.67 32.28 -35.40
CA SER A 550 -46.49 32.44 -33.94
C SER A 550 -47.47 33.44 -33.33
N LEU A 551 -47.59 34.64 -33.94
CA LEU A 551 -48.62 35.63 -33.63
C LEU A 551 -50.02 35.13 -34.00
N LEU A 552 -50.16 34.34 -35.08
CA LEU A 552 -51.43 33.68 -35.41
C LEU A 552 -51.80 32.57 -34.43
N ARG A 553 -50.88 31.92 -33.70
CA ARG A 553 -51.21 30.89 -32.68
C ARG A 553 -51.69 31.53 -31.39
N LEU A 554 -51.03 32.60 -30.94
CA LEU A 554 -51.49 33.45 -29.85
C LEU A 554 -52.86 34.09 -30.15
N SER A 555 -53.06 34.56 -31.38
CA SER A 555 -54.36 35.09 -31.81
C SER A 555 -55.36 34.02 -32.26
N MET A 556 -54.97 32.79 -32.59
CA MET A 556 -55.91 31.67 -32.90
C MET A 556 -56.52 31.07 -31.64
N ASP A 557 -55.84 31.11 -30.49
CA ASP A 557 -56.48 30.77 -29.21
C ASP A 557 -57.52 31.83 -28.81
N TYR A 558 -57.28 33.10 -29.17
CA TYR A 558 -58.26 34.17 -29.03
C TYR A 558 -59.39 34.10 -30.09
N PHE A 559 -59.06 33.84 -31.36
CA PHE A 559 -60.00 33.75 -32.48
C PHE A 559 -60.79 32.43 -32.51
N ARG A 560 -60.31 31.33 -31.89
CA ARG A 560 -61.14 30.12 -31.66
C ARG A 560 -62.36 30.45 -30.81
N ARG A 561 -62.29 31.50 -29.97
CA ARG A 561 -63.41 31.99 -29.17
C ARG A 561 -64.34 32.97 -29.90
N ALA A 562 -64.01 33.44 -31.12
CA ALA A 562 -64.78 34.48 -31.83
C ALA A 562 -65.11 34.19 -33.33
N LYS A 563 -64.84 32.97 -33.84
CA LYS A 563 -64.90 32.66 -35.29
C LYS A 563 -66.26 32.40 -35.97
N PRO A 564 -67.45 32.34 -35.33
CA PRO A 564 -68.71 32.29 -36.09
C PRO A 564 -69.02 33.58 -36.84
N MET A 565 -68.37 34.72 -36.53
CA MET A 565 -68.87 36.04 -36.94
C MET A 565 -68.14 36.72 -38.10
N LEU A 566 -66.90 36.35 -38.47
CA LEU A 566 -66.10 37.08 -39.47
C LEU A 566 -65.86 36.35 -40.80
N ARG A 567 -66.43 35.15 -40.99
CA ARG A 567 -66.22 34.35 -42.21
C ARG A 567 -67.07 34.82 -43.42
N GLN A 568 -68.03 35.72 -43.22
CA GLN A 568 -68.90 36.22 -44.29
C GLN A 568 -68.34 37.43 -45.06
N THR A 569 -67.33 38.13 -44.56
CA THR A 569 -66.94 39.45 -45.13
C THR A 569 -65.73 39.40 -46.07
N TYR A 570 -64.83 38.42 -45.93
CA TYR A 570 -63.56 38.37 -46.69
C TYR A 570 -63.71 37.91 -48.16
N TYR A 571 -64.75 37.14 -48.51
CA TYR A 571 -64.98 36.69 -49.89
C TYR A 571 -65.71 37.70 -50.79
N ARG A 572 -66.00 38.91 -50.29
CA ARG A 572 -66.73 39.94 -51.04
C ARG A 572 -65.87 41.10 -51.57
N ILE A 573 -64.56 41.09 -51.37
CA ILE A 573 -63.67 42.18 -51.82
C ILE A 573 -62.80 41.72 -53.01
N PRO A 574 -62.94 42.31 -54.21
CA PRO A 574 -62.16 41.92 -55.38
C PRO A 574 -60.86 42.73 -55.45
N LEU A 575 -59.70 42.09 -55.22
CA LEU A 575 -58.37 42.69 -55.43
C LEU A 575 -57.62 41.98 -56.57
N SER A 576 -56.95 42.78 -57.42
CA SER A 576 -56.42 42.36 -58.72
C SER A 576 -55.11 41.56 -58.65
N LEU A 577 -54.89 40.73 -59.67
CA LEU A 577 -53.75 39.80 -59.80
C LEU A 577 -52.37 40.50 -59.75
N LYS A 578 -52.29 41.77 -60.12
CA LYS A 578 -51.04 42.56 -60.13
C LYS A 578 -50.50 42.83 -58.72
N LEU A 579 -51.36 43.00 -57.71
CA LEU A 579 -50.89 43.25 -56.33
C LEU A 579 -50.33 41.97 -55.68
N ARG A 580 -50.80 40.80 -56.11
CA ARG A 580 -50.28 39.49 -55.66
C ARG A 580 -48.92 39.13 -56.25
N LEU A 581 -48.50 39.75 -57.36
CA LEU A 581 -47.27 39.41 -58.08
C LEU A 581 -46.06 40.30 -57.71
N SER A 582 -46.27 41.50 -57.17
CA SER A 582 -45.17 42.40 -56.76
C SER A 582 -44.41 41.96 -55.50
N ILE A 583 -45.00 41.09 -54.67
CA ILE A 583 -44.37 40.60 -53.43
C ILE A 583 -43.26 39.56 -53.71
N ARG A 584 -43.15 39.07 -54.95
CA ARG A 584 -42.31 37.90 -55.31
C ARG A 584 -40.93 38.22 -55.90
N LYS A 585 -40.54 39.50 -56.00
CA LYS A 585 -39.26 39.94 -56.64
C LYS A 585 -38.14 40.38 -55.68
N LEU A 586 -38.30 40.23 -54.37
CA LEU A 586 -37.34 40.73 -53.36
C LEU A 586 -36.27 39.72 -52.88
N PHE A 587 -36.16 38.55 -53.50
CA PHE A 587 -35.16 37.53 -53.15
C PHE A 587 -34.44 37.03 -54.41
N ASN A 588 -33.33 37.67 -54.79
CA ASN A 588 -32.22 37.07 -55.57
C ASN A 588 -31.06 38.06 -55.72
N PHE A 589 -29.90 37.78 -55.12
CA PHE A 589 -28.60 38.14 -55.68
C PHE A 589 -27.51 37.15 -55.21
N SER A 590 -26.58 36.87 -56.12
CA SER A 590 -25.55 35.83 -56.09
C SER A 590 -24.13 36.43 -56.00
N ILE A 591 -23.20 35.68 -55.39
CA ILE A 591 -21.73 35.82 -55.49
C ILE A 591 -21.20 34.37 -55.37
N GLY A 592 -20.30 33.79 -56.16
CA GLY A 592 -19.21 34.31 -56.99
C GLY A 592 -17.94 33.54 -56.62
N LEU A 593 -17.81 32.30 -57.10
CA LEU A 593 -16.63 31.44 -56.90
C LEU A 593 -15.41 32.00 -57.66
N LYS A 594 -14.33 32.31 -56.93
CA LYS A 594 -12.97 32.42 -57.49
C LYS A 594 -12.07 31.45 -56.75
N GLY A 595 -11.39 30.61 -57.53
CA GLY A 595 -10.60 29.48 -57.05
C GLY A 595 -9.29 29.86 -56.36
N VAL A 596 -8.78 28.89 -55.60
CA VAL A 596 -7.40 28.88 -55.12
C VAL A 596 -6.71 27.70 -55.78
N LYS A 597 -5.62 28.02 -56.48
CA LYS A 597 -4.70 27.11 -57.14
C LYS A 597 -3.87 26.33 -56.11
N GLY A 598 -3.54 25.10 -56.48
CA GLY A 598 -2.17 24.60 -56.42
C GLY A 598 -1.68 24.08 -55.07
N GLN A 599 -1.60 22.74 -54.99
CA GLN A 599 -0.71 22.00 -54.11
C GLN A 599 0.70 22.63 -54.04
N GLN A 600 1.25 22.75 -52.83
CA GLN A 600 2.69 22.74 -52.62
C GLN A 600 3.07 21.50 -51.81
N SER A 601 3.61 20.53 -52.54
CA SER A 601 4.49 19.48 -52.03
C SER A 601 5.83 20.10 -51.57
N GLY A 602 6.29 19.76 -50.36
CA GLY A 602 7.70 19.92 -49.93
C GLY A 602 8.34 21.31 -50.11
N GLY A 603 7.80 22.36 -49.48
CA GLY A 603 8.33 23.73 -49.58
C GLY A 603 9.55 24.04 -48.68
N SER A 604 10.29 25.10 -49.00
CA SER A 604 11.38 25.71 -48.21
C SER A 604 10.87 26.31 -46.88
N LEU A 605 11.75 26.55 -45.90
CA LEU A 605 11.39 27.24 -44.64
C LEU A 605 10.71 28.60 -44.91
N PRO A 606 9.78 29.06 -44.03
CA PRO A 606 9.14 30.36 -44.17
C PRO A 606 10.19 31.48 -44.17
N LYS A 607 10.11 32.46 -45.08
CA LYS A 607 11.12 33.53 -45.17
C LYS A 607 10.96 34.54 -44.02
N GLY A 608 11.73 34.38 -42.95
CA GLY A 608 11.90 35.37 -41.89
C GLY A 608 13.02 36.36 -42.23
N SER A 609 12.84 37.64 -41.95
CA SER A 609 13.86 38.69 -42.14
C SER A 609 14.90 38.70 -41.01
N VAL A 610 14.56 38.16 -39.83
CA VAL A 610 15.43 38.13 -38.65
C VAL A 610 16.06 36.76 -38.41
N GLY A 611 15.29 35.68 -38.56
CA GLY A 611 15.75 34.31 -38.34
C GLY A 611 14.63 33.28 -38.44
N GLN A 612 14.94 32.03 -38.09
CA GLN A 612 14.01 30.90 -38.09
C GLN A 612 13.82 30.33 -36.68
N VAL A 613 12.56 30.09 -36.32
CA VAL A 613 12.17 29.48 -35.04
C VAL A 613 11.39 28.20 -35.29
N LEU A 614 11.78 27.12 -34.61
CA LEU A 614 11.01 25.90 -34.50
C LEU A 614 10.29 25.87 -33.15
N ILE A 615 9.00 25.62 -33.14
CA ILE A 615 8.20 25.42 -31.93
C ILE A 615 7.76 23.96 -31.86
N ILE A 616 8.05 23.29 -30.75
CA ILE A 616 7.66 21.91 -30.48
C ILE A 616 6.63 21.90 -29.35
N GLU A 617 5.41 21.49 -29.68
CA GLU A 617 4.28 21.41 -28.76
C GLU A 617 3.64 20.01 -28.83
N ARG A 618 2.88 19.60 -27.80
CA ARG A 618 2.20 18.31 -27.75
C ARG A 618 1.28 18.07 -28.97
N SER A 619 0.53 19.09 -29.38
CA SER A 619 -0.47 19.04 -30.45
C SER A 619 -0.63 20.42 -31.08
N VAL A 620 -1.38 20.55 -32.17
CA VAL A 620 -1.72 21.87 -32.74
C VAL A 620 -2.41 22.75 -31.68
N PRO A 621 -1.91 23.97 -31.38
CA PRO A 621 -2.50 24.85 -30.37
C PRO A 621 -3.96 25.22 -30.67
N ARG A 622 -4.81 25.14 -29.66
CA ARG A 622 -6.25 25.49 -29.71
C ARG A 622 -6.55 26.62 -28.73
N PRO A 623 -6.32 27.89 -29.11
CA PRO A 623 -6.27 29.02 -28.16
C PRO A 623 -7.58 29.30 -27.41
N ASN A 624 -8.72 28.78 -27.87
CA ASN A 624 -10.01 28.90 -27.21
C ASN A 624 -10.34 27.71 -26.27
N GLN A 625 -9.47 26.70 -26.15
CA GLN A 625 -9.72 25.50 -25.33
C GLN A 625 -8.91 25.45 -24.03
N ASP A 626 -7.69 25.98 -24.02
CA ASP A 626 -6.82 26.00 -22.83
C ASP A 626 -5.80 27.15 -22.88
N ALA A 627 -5.27 27.51 -21.71
CA ALA A 627 -4.38 28.66 -21.55
C ALA A 627 -2.98 28.46 -22.17
N GLY A 628 -2.45 27.22 -22.17
CA GLY A 628 -1.15 26.93 -22.78
C GLY A 628 -1.21 27.09 -24.30
N SER A 629 -2.28 26.59 -24.92
CA SER A 629 -2.56 26.82 -26.34
C SER A 629 -2.65 28.30 -26.70
N MET A 630 -3.30 29.12 -25.86
CA MET A 630 -3.40 30.57 -26.07
C MET A 630 -2.03 31.25 -26.00
N MET A 631 -1.19 30.85 -25.03
CA MET A 631 0.16 31.38 -24.86
C MET A 631 1.03 31.11 -26.08
N ILE A 632 1.10 29.85 -26.54
CA ILE A 632 1.90 29.49 -27.72
C ILE A 632 1.37 30.16 -28.98
N HIS A 633 0.05 30.30 -29.13
CA HIS A 633 -0.54 31.07 -30.22
C HIS A 633 -0.08 32.53 -30.22
N ASN A 634 -0.04 33.18 -29.05
CA ASN A 634 0.42 34.55 -28.91
C ASN A 634 1.94 34.68 -29.13
N PHE A 635 2.74 33.71 -28.68
CA PHE A 635 4.17 33.67 -28.97
C PHE A 635 4.42 33.59 -30.48
N MET A 636 3.69 32.73 -31.20
CA MET A 636 3.79 32.64 -32.66
C MET A 636 3.45 33.97 -33.35
N LYS A 637 2.37 34.65 -32.92
CA LYS A 637 2.01 35.99 -33.44
C LYS A 637 3.14 36.99 -33.24
N VAL A 638 3.64 37.13 -32.01
CA VAL A 638 4.69 38.10 -31.67
C VAL A 638 5.98 37.80 -32.45
N LEU A 639 6.37 36.54 -32.59
CA LEU A 639 7.56 36.16 -33.37
C LEU A 639 7.44 36.55 -34.84
N ILE A 640 6.25 36.40 -35.44
CA ILE A 640 6.00 36.81 -36.83
C ILE A 640 6.05 38.34 -36.97
N GLU A 641 5.45 39.08 -36.03
CA GLU A 641 5.50 40.55 -36.01
C GLU A 641 6.93 41.07 -35.85
N LEU A 642 7.77 40.36 -35.09
CA LEU A 642 9.21 40.63 -34.96
C LEU A 642 10.03 40.21 -36.19
N GLY A 643 9.42 39.59 -37.20
CA GLY A 643 10.06 39.22 -38.47
C GLY A 643 10.72 37.84 -38.50
N TYR A 644 10.42 36.95 -37.55
CA TYR A 644 10.90 35.56 -37.58
C TYR A 644 10.04 34.67 -38.48
N GLY A 645 10.68 33.71 -39.14
CA GLY A 645 9.99 32.60 -39.80
C GLY A 645 9.67 31.52 -38.78
N VAL A 646 8.39 31.17 -38.62
CA VAL A 646 7.94 30.24 -37.57
C VAL A 646 7.50 28.91 -38.18
N THR A 647 8.06 27.81 -37.68
CA THR A 647 7.63 26.44 -37.97
C THR A 647 7.08 25.80 -36.70
N LEU A 648 5.89 25.20 -36.77
CA LEU A 648 5.27 24.44 -35.69
C LEU A 648 5.39 22.94 -35.96
N TYR A 649 5.93 22.22 -34.98
CA TYR A 649 5.94 20.77 -34.90
C TYR A 649 5.01 20.31 -33.76
N PRO A 650 3.83 19.76 -34.07
CA PRO A 650 3.00 19.06 -33.08
C PRO A 650 3.53 17.63 -32.89
N ALA A 651 3.76 17.22 -31.64
CA ALA A 651 4.33 15.91 -31.31
C ALA A 651 3.43 14.73 -31.73
N ASP A 652 2.12 14.93 -31.78
CA ASP A 652 1.17 13.95 -32.31
C ASP A 652 1.16 13.84 -33.86
N LEU A 653 1.84 14.75 -34.56
CA LEU A 653 1.90 14.86 -36.02
C LEU A 653 0.53 14.89 -36.71
N GLN A 654 -0.53 15.31 -36.00
CA GLN A 654 -1.88 15.31 -36.54
C GLN A 654 -2.22 16.63 -37.22
N TYR A 655 -3.00 16.52 -38.30
CA TYR A 655 -3.61 17.67 -38.94
C TYR A 655 -4.92 18.05 -38.23
N ASP A 656 -4.98 19.25 -37.67
CA ASP A 656 -6.21 19.79 -37.10
C ASP A 656 -6.95 20.63 -38.15
N ALA A 657 -8.09 20.14 -38.63
CA ALA A 657 -8.86 20.77 -39.70
C ALA A 657 -9.44 22.14 -39.32
N ALA A 658 -9.57 22.45 -38.02
CA ALA A 658 -10.07 23.73 -37.57
C ALA A 658 -8.93 24.76 -37.42
N TYR A 659 -7.79 24.37 -36.85
CA TYR A 659 -6.73 25.32 -36.46
C TYR A 659 -5.52 25.36 -37.41
N THR A 660 -5.16 24.24 -38.06
CA THR A 660 -4.00 24.21 -38.96
C THR A 660 -4.12 25.19 -40.13
N PRO A 661 -5.29 25.35 -40.81
CA PRO A 661 -5.47 26.37 -41.83
C PRO A 661 -5.27 27.79 -41.31
N GLN A 662 -5.81 28.11 -40.13
CA GLN A 662 -5.71 29.45 -39.54
C GLN A 662 -4.27 29.82 -39.23
N LEU A 663 -3.49 28.90 -38.65
CA LEU A 663 -2.06 29.10 -38.40
C LEU A 663 -1.28 29.26 -39.71
N THR A 664 -1.64 28.49 -40.74
CA THR A 664 -1.01 28.59 -42.06
C THR A 664 -1.31 29.94 -42.74
N GLU A 665 -2.55 30.44 -42.63
CA GLU A 665 -2.95 31.76 -43.12
C GLU A 665 -2.22 32.90 -42.39
N MET A 666 -1.88 32.70 -41.11
CA MET A 666 -1.02 33.62 -40.34
C MET A 666 0.46 33.59 -40.79
N GLY A 667 0.84 32.69 -41.69
CA GLY A 667 2.21 32.54 -42.18
C GLY A 667 3.06 31.51 -41.42
N ILE A 668 2.45 30.72 -40.54
CA ILE A 668 3.14 29.67 -39.77
C ILE A 668 3.21 28.39 -40.60
N ARG A 669 4.39 27.79 -40.71
CA ARG A 669 4.52 26.47 -41.32
C ARG A 669 4.16 25.39 -40.32
N CYS A 670 3.03 24.71 -40.51
CA CYS A 670 2.62 23.59 -39.65
C CYS A 670 3.08 22.25 -40.25
N LEU A 671 3.72 21.42 -39.43
CA LEU A 671 4.16 20.06 -39.81
C LEU A 671 3.13 19.01 -39.36
N TYR A 672 2.86 18.00 -40.18
CA TYR A 672 1.92 16.92 -39.89
C TYR A 672 2.11 15.76 -40.87
N ARG A 673 1.53 14.57 -40.60
CA ARG A 673 1.54 13.45 -41.55
C ARG A 673 0.51 13.62 -42.67
N PRO A 674 0.83 13.31 -43.93
CA PRO A 674 2.04 12.63 -44.41
C PRO A 674 3.17 13.57 -44.89
N LEU A 675 3.15 14.87 -44.56
CA LEU A 675 4.17 15.82 -45.05
C LEU A 675 5.56 15.52 -44.49
N ILE A 676 5.63 14.99 -43.27
CA ILE A 676 6.86 14.51 -42.62
C ILE A 676 6.60 13.18 -41.90
N GLU A 677 7.64 12.36 -41.76
CA GLU A 677 7.56 11.05 -41.09
C GLU A 677 7.76 11.14 -39.57
N SER A 678 8.77 11.92 -39.15
CA SER A 678 9.20 12.11 -37.76
C SER A 678 9.89 13.48 -37.56
N LEU A 679 10.11 13.88 -36.31
CA LEU A 679 10.92 15.06 -35.96
C LEU A 679 12.34 14.93 -36.50
N GLU A 680 12.99 13.79 -36.29
CA GLU A 680 14.36 13.52 -36.74
C GLU A 680 14.49 13.66 -38.26
N HIS A 681 13.53 13.14 -39.03
CA HIS A 681 13.52 13.28 -40.48
C HIS A 681 13.47 14.75 -40.92
N HIS A 682 12.64 15.57 -40.26
CA HIS A 682 12.57 17.01 -40.54
C HIS A 682 13.86 17.74 -40.14
N LEU A 683 14.39 17.44 -38.95
CA LEU A 683 15.59 18.09 -38.43
C LEU A 683 16.86 17.70 -39.20
N ALA A 684 16.95 16.47 -39.72
CA ALA A 684 18.03 16.06 -40.61
C ALA A 684 18.08 16.91 -41.89
N ALA A 685 16.93 17.33 -42.41
CA ALA A 685 16.84 18.14 -43.62
C ALA A 685 16.96 19.65 -43.35
N ALA A 686 16.40 20.15 -42.23
CA ALA A 686 16.21 21.58 -42.00
C ALA A 686 16.86 22.11 -40.70
N GLY A 687 17.39 21.25 -39.84
CA GLY A 687 17.85 21.59 -38.48
C GLY A 687 18.90 22.69 -38.43
N GLN A 688 19.85 22.68 -39.37
CA GLN A 688 20.93 23.68 -39.48
C GLN A 688 20.44 25.11 -39.78
N HIS A 689 19.19 25.28 -40.18
CA HIS A 689 18.62 26.58 -40.53
C HIS A 689 17.84 27.24 -39.39
N TYR A 690 17.57 26.52 -38.30
CA TYR A 690 16.92 27.10 -37.13
C TYR A 690 17.92 27.89 -36.29
N ASN A 691 17.53 29.08 -35.87
CA ASN A 691 18.28 29.92 -34.93
C ASN A 691 17.82 29.67 -33.49
N TYR A 692 16.54 29.36 -33.31
CA TYR A 692 15.93 29.08 -32.02
C TYR A 692 15.02 27.87 -32.12
N VAL A 693 15.00 27.05 -31.07
CA VAL A 693 14.04 25.97 -30.89
C VAL A 693 13.35 26.17 -29.55
N LEU A 694 12.05 26.45 -29.57
CA LEU A 694 11.21 26.56 -28.38
C LEU A 694 10.47 25.24 -28.18
N THR A 695 10.63 24.64 -27.01
CA THR A 695 9.93 23.41 -26.63
C THR A 695 9.12 23.64 -25.37
N CYS A 696 7.96 23.02 -25.30
CA CYS A 696 7.05 23.11 -24.18
C CYS A 696 6.72 21.70 -23.67
N ARG A 697 6.23 21.63 -22.43
CA ARG A 697 5.79 20.40 -21.72
C ARG A 697 6.94 19.44 -21.38
N PRO A 698 7.14 19.11 -20.10
CA PRO A 698 8.31 18.35 -19.67
C PRO A 698 8.39 16.93 -20.27
N GLU A 699 7.25 16.25 -20.44
CA GLU A 699 7.18 14.91 -21.04
C GLU A 699 7.79 14.82 -22.44
N TYR A 700 7.65 15.88 -23.24
CA TYR A 700 8.12 15.90 -24.63
C TYR A 700 9.51 16.51 -24.72
N THR A 701 9.74 17.58 -23.97
CA THR A 701 11.01 18.30 -23.98
C THR A 701 12.19 17.39 -23.64
N GLU A 702 12.10 16.58 -22.57
CA GLU A 702 13.19 15.68 -22.16
C GLU A 702 13.62 14.74 -23.31
N VAL A 703 12.65 14.21 -24.06
CA VAL A 703 12.87 13.24 -25.14
C VAL A 703 13.51 13.89 -26.37
N VAL A 704 13.14 15.14 -26.68
CA VAL A 704 13.58 15.78 -27.92
C VAL A 704 14.91 16.53 -27.79
N ILE A 705 15.36 16.86 -26.58
CA ILE A 705 16.63 17.58 -26.34
C ILE A 705 17.82 16.92 -27.09
N PRO A 706 18.10 15.61 -26.97
CA PRO A 706 19.26 15.01 -27.64
C PRO A 706 19.18 15.12 -29.17
N ILE A 707 17.98 14.96 -29.73
CA ILE A 707 17.73 15.05 -31.19
C ILE A 707 17.94 16.49 -31.65
N ILE A 708 17.41 17.48 -30.91
CA ILE A 708 17.60 18.89 -31.24
C ILE A 708 19.08 19.26 -31.18
N ARG A 709 19.81 18.84 -30.13
CA ARG A 709 21.24 19.12 -30.00
C ARG A 709 22.06 18.48 -31.13
N ALA A 710 21.68 17.29 -31.61
CA ALA A 710 22.35 16.63 -32.72
C ALA A 710 22.17 17.34 -34.07
N TYR A 711 20.96 17.82 -34.39
CA TYR A 711 20.62 18.33 -35.72
C TYR A 711 20.55 19.86 -35.82
N CYS A 712 20.36 20.55 -34.70
CA CYS A 712 20.26 22.01 -34.58
C CYS A 712 21.41 22.57 -33.74
N ALA A 713 22.64 22.11 -33.96
CA ALA A 713 23.79 22.42 -33.11
C ALA A 713 24.13 23.92 -32.93
N LYS A 714 23.60 24.79 -33.81
CA LYS A 714 23.78 26.26 -33.75
C LYS A 714 22.56 27.01 -33.20
N ALA A 715 21.45 26.31 -32.95
CA ALA A 715 20.23 26.92 -32.46
C ALA A 715 20.26 27.04 -30.94
N HIS A 716 19.73 28.16 -30.42
CA HIS A 716 19.45 28.30 -29.00
C HIS A 716 18.18 27.53 -28.65
N LEU A 717 18.30 26.59 -27.72
CA LEU A 717 17.21 25.77 -27.22
C LEU A 717 16.58 26.47 -26.00
N ILE A 718 15.26 26.66 -26.07
CA ILE A 718 14.49 27.39 -25.07
C ILE A 718 13.38 26.46 -24.56
N TYR A 719 13.26 26.32 -23.24
CA TYR A 719 12.17 25.59 -22.60
C TYR A 719 11.13 26.57 -22.03
N GLU A 720 9.87 26.44 -22.45
CA GLU A 720 8.75 27.20 -21.88
C GLU A 720 7.91 26.29 -20.98
N THR A 721 7.74 26.68 -19.72
CA THR A 721 7.15 25.80 -18.70
C THR A 721 5.61 25.75 -18.76
N HIS A 722 4.95 26.81 -19.24
CA HIS A 722 3.56 27.20 -18.98
C HIS A 722 3.26 27.47 -17.49
N ASP A 723 3.61 26.50 -16.66
CA ASP A 723 3.70 26.55 -15.21
C ASP A 723 4.69 25.49 -14.73
N LEU A 724 5.22 25.61 -13.52
CA LEU A 724 6.04 24.55 -12.94
C LEU A 724 5.15 23.35 -12.55
N HIS A 725 5.19 22.29 -13.36
CA HIS A 725 4.36 21.10 -13.16
C HIS A 725 4.61 20.49 -11.78
N PHE A 726 5.87 20.41 -11.33
CA PHE A 726 6.21 19.83 -10.02
C PHE A 726 5.61 20.62 -8.85
N VAL A 727 5.52 21.94 -8.96
CA VAL A 727 4.90 22.80 -7.93
C VAL A 727 3.40 22.54 -7.87
N ARG A 728 2.75 22.46 -9.03
CA ARG A 728 1.32 22.16 -9.13
C ARG A 728 0.98 20.77 -8.59
N GLU A 729 1.72 19.76 -9.04
CA GLU A 729 1.52 18.35 -8.65
C GLU A 729 1.77 18.15 -7.15
N ARG A 730 2.81 18.78 -6.59
CA ARG A 730 3.07 18.74 -5.14
C ARG A 730 1.93 19.34 -4.33
N ARG A 731 1.47 20.53 -4.70
CA ARG A 731 0.34 21.21 -4.02
C ARG A 731 -0.97 20.42 -4.15
N GLN A 732 -1.19 19.77 -5.29
CA GLN A 732 -2.33 18.86 -5.47
C GLN A 732 -2.23 17.68 -4.51
N ALA A 733 -1.06 17.03 -4.46
CA ALA A 733 -0.82 15.88 -3.58
C ALA A 733 -1.03 16.22 -2.10
N GLU A 734 -0.61 17.41 -1.67
CA GLU A 734 -0.81 17.90 -0.30
C GLU A 734 -2.30 18.07 0.05
N ILE A 735 -3.11 18.55 -0.89
CA ILE A 735 -4.54 18.79 -0.69
C ILE A 735 -5.35 17.50 -0.78
N GLU A 736 -4.99 16.62 -1.71
CA GLU A 736 -5.65 15.32 -1.91
C GLU A 736 -5.12 14.25 -0.93
N GLN A 737 -4.07 14.56 -0.16
CA GLN A 737 -3.34 13.64 0.71
C GLN A 737 -2.87 12.38 -0.03
N ASP A 738 -2.46 12.55 -1.29
CA ASP A 738 -2.07 11.47 -2.19
C ASP A 738 -0.54 11.32 -2.24
N HIS A 739 -0.05 10.28 -1.55
CA HIS A 739 1.39 9.98 -1.49
C HIS A 739 1.99 9.56 -2.84
N ASN A 740 1.21 8.94 -3.74
CA ASN A 740 1.68 8.55 -5.06
C ASN A 740 1.86 9.78 -5.96
N LEU A 741 0.92 10.72 -5.89
CA LEU A 741 1.01 11.99 -6.59
C LEU A 741 2.16 12.85 -6.05
N LEU A 742 2.43 12.79 -4.74
CA LEU A 742 3.57 13.47 -4.14
C LEU A 742 4.89 12.90 -4.70
N ALA A 743 5.05 11.57 -4.73
CA ALA A 743 6.21 10.92 -5.33
C ALA A 743 6.36 11.26 -6.83
N ALA A 744 5.25 11.28 -7.58
CA ALA A 744 5.24 11.71 -8.98
C ALA A 744 5.72 13.16 -9.13
N SER A 745 5.31 14.08 -8.24
CA SER A 745 5.74 15.47 -8.25
C SER A 745 7.24 15.63 -8.02
N HIS A 746 7.87 14.77 -7.20
CA HIS A 746 9.32 14.77 -7.02
C HIS A 746 10.06 14.29 -8.27
N LYS A 747 9.54 13.24 -8.93
CA LYS A 747 10.07 12.81 -10.23
C LYS A 747 9.93 13.92 -11.28
N ARG A 748 8.79 14.62 -11.29
CA ARG A 748 8.55 15.78 -12.15
C ARG A 748 9.53 16.90 -11.87
N LYS A 749 9.83 17.19 -10.60
CA LYS A 749 10.83 18.19 -10.20
C LYS A 749 12.19 17.87 -10.78
N ILE A 750 12.67 16.64 -10.64
CA ILE A 750 13.94 16.20 -11.21
C ILE A 750 13.94 16.36 -12.73
N GLN A 751 12.85 15.95 -13.40
CA GLN A 751 12.70 16.07 -14.84
C GLN A 751 12.76 17.54 -15.31
N GLU A 752 11.97 18.43 -14.71
CA GLU A 752 11.93 19.84 -15.08
C GLU A 752 13.26 20.57 -14.80
N LEU A 753 13.94 20.24 -13.70
CA LEU A 753 15.28 20.78 -13.41
C LEU A 753 16.34 20.28 -14.39
N ASN A 754 16.31 18.99 -14.75
CA ASN A 754 17.22 18.42 -15.76
C ASN A 754 17.01 19.07 -17.13
N ILE A 755 15.75 19.29 -17.52
CA ILE A 755 15.41 20.02 -18.74
C ILE A 755 15.96 21.45 -18.66
N ALA A 756 15.65 22.17 -17.58
CA ALA A 756 16.08 23.57 -17.41
C ALA A 756 17.62 23.71 -17.47
N ALA A 757 18.36 22.74 -16.93
CA ALA A 757 19.82 22.70 -17.00
C ALA A 757 20.38 22.30 -18.38
N ALA A 758 19.59 21.62 -19.22
CA ALA A 758 20.02 21.14 -20.53
C ALA A 758 19.70 22.12 -21.69
N VAL A 759 18.86 23.13 -21.44
CA VAL A 759 18.51 24.18 -22.40
C VAL A 759 19.34 25.45 -22.19
N ASP A 760 19.33 26.34 -23.18
CA ASP A 760 20.10 27.59 -23.12
C ASP A 760 19.35 28.71 -22.39
N CYS A 761 18.02 28.60 -22.28
CA CYS A 761 17.16 29.51 -21.53
C CYS A 761 15.86 28.81 -21.12
N THR A 762 15.43 29.01 -19.87
CA THR A 762 14.10 28.60 -19.40
C THR A 762 13.19 29.82 -19.26
N LEU A 763 12.04 29.79 -19.94
CA LEU A 763 11.01 30.82 -19.86
C LEU A 763 9.94 30.38 -18.86
N VAL A 764 9.70 31.24 -17.86
CA VAL A 764 8.64 31.08 -16.87
C VAL A 764 7.67 32.24 -16.92
N VAL A 765 6.48 32.07 -16.35
CA VAL A 765 5.38 33.04 -16.49
C VAL A 765 5.27 34.02 -15.33
N SER A 766 6.09 33.85 -14.29
CA SER A 766 6.11 34.71 -13.11
C SER A 766 7.49 34.81 -12.46
N GLU A 767 7.75 35.92 -11.76
CA GLU A 767 8.97 36.07 -10.94
C GLU A 767 9.07 35.00 -9.85
N GLN A 768 7.94 34.57 -9.31
CA GLN A 768 7.89 33.54 -8.27
C GLN A 768 8.39 32.19 -8.79
N GLU A 769 8.02 31.80 -10.02
CA GLU A 769 8.55 30.57 -10.63
C GLU A 769 10.03 30.67 -10.96
N ARG A 770 10.49 31.86 -11.39
CA ARG A 770 11.93 32.11 -11.58
C ARG A 770 12.67 31.89 -10.27
N ASP A 771 12.19 32.50 -9.19
CA ASP A 771 12.83 32.41 -7.89
C ASP A 771 12.82 30.96 -7.36
N ILE A 772 11.75 30.20 -7.61
CA ILE A 772 11.68 28.76 -7.30
C ILE A 772 12.77 27.99 -8.07
N LEU A 773 12.91 28.18 -9.38
CA LEU A 773 13.94 27.49 -10.15
C LEU A 773 15.36 27.88 -9.73
N LEU A 774 15.61 29.17 -9.47
CA LEU A 774 16.93 29.66 -9.04
C LEU A 774 17.29 29.25 -7.61
N GLN A 775 16.32 28.99 -6.75
CA GLN A 775 16.56 28.40 -5.43
C GLN A 775 17.04 26.96 -5.54
N GLU A 776 16.50 26.20 -6.50
CA GLU A 776 16.91 24.81 -6.75
C GLU A 776 18.25 24.71 -7.46
N ASN A 777 18.49 25.60 -8.44
CA ASN A 777 19.74 25.69 -9.17
C ASN A 777 20.05 27.15 -9.56
N PRO A 778 20.95 27.83 -8.82
CA PRO A 778 21.32 29.22 -9.08
C PRO A 778 22.02 29.48 -10.43
N ASP A 779 22.56 28.44 -11.06
CA ASP A 779 23.30 28.55 -12.32
C ASP A 779 22.37 28.56 -13.56
N LEU A 780 21.07 28.33 -13.38
CA LEU A 780 20.10 28.35 -14.48
C LEU A 780 19.94 29.76 -15.06
N TYR A 781 19.85 29.85 -16.39
CA TYR A 781 19.40 31.07 -17.05
C TYR A 781 17.87 31.04 -17.23
N VAL A 782 17.18 31.85 -16.43
CA VAL A 782 15.71 31.87 -16.36
C VAL A 782 15.18 33.28 -16.61
N GLU A 783 14.29 33.42 -17.58
CA GLU A 783 13.66 34.70 -17.94
C GLU A 783 12.14 34.64 -17.74
N VAL A 784 11.55 35.77 -17.37
CA VAL A 784 10.11 35.88 -17.09
C VAL A 784 9.39 36.49 -18.29
N ILE A 785 8.48 35.75 -18.91
CA ILE A 785 7.54 36.25 -19.91
C ILE A 785 6.11 36.06 -19.39
N PRO A 786 5.42 37.14 -18.96
CA PRO A 786 4.09 37.02 -18.39
C PRO A 786 3.08 36.56 -19.46
N VAL A 787 1.96 36.00 -19.01
CA VAL A 787 0.85 35.61 -19.89
C VAL A 787 0.34 36.83 -20.65
N ILE A 788 0.41 36.77 -21.98
CA ILE A 788 -0.04 37.83 -22.89
C ILE A 788 -1.52 37.62 -23.21
N SER A 789 -2.33 38.68 -23.05
CA SER A 789 -3.76 38.69 -23.44
C SER A 789 -4.10 39.95 -24.21
N GLU A 790 -5.00 39.82 -25.20
CA GLU A 790 -5.60 40.97 -25.88
C GLU A 790 -6.54 41.70 -24.91
N LEU A 791 -6.65 43.04 -25.05
CA LEU A 791 -7.56 43.88 -24.29
C LEU A 791 -8.87 44.06 -25.06
N PHE A 792 -10.01 43.95 -24.37
CA PHE A 792 -11.32 44.11 -24.99
C PHE A 792 -11.91 45.50 -24.65
N ASP A 793 -12.34 46.25 -25.67
CA ASP A 793 -12.93 47.59 -25.50
C ASP A 793 -14.30 47.48 -24.80
N ASN A 794 -14.32 47.74 -23.50
CA ASN A 794 -15.51 47.55 -22.69
C ASN A 794 -16.23 48.86 -22.37
N LYS A 795 -16.96 49.40 -23.37
CA LYS A 795 -17.80 50.59 -23.23
C LYS A 795 -18.98 50.43 -22.24
N ALA A 796 -19.23 49.19 -21.78
CA ALA A 796 -20.28 48.88 -20.81
C ALA A 796 -19.66 48.39 -19.49
N ARG A 797 -19.08 49.31 -18.71
CA ARG A 797 -19.01 49.16 -17.24
C ARG A 797 -20.43 49.32 -16.68
N SER A 798 -21.29 48.38 -17.03
CA SER A 798 -22.71 48.46 -16.77
C SER A 798 -22.99 48.04 -15.33
N GLU A 799 -23.67 48.90 -14.56
CA GLU A 799 -24.26 48.54 -13.27
C GLU A 799 -25.22 47.34 -13.36
N ALA A 800 -25.72 47.05 -14.57
CA ALA A 800 -26.65 45.96 -14.87
C ALA A 800 -26.00 44.57 -15.01
N ARG A 801 -24.68 44.42 -14.79
CA ARG A 801 -24.06 43.09 -14.69
C ARG A 801 -24.52 42.40 -13.41
N GLU A 802 -24.89 41.14 -13.56
CA GLU A 802 -25.40 40.25 -12.49
C GLU A 802 -24.66 38.90 -12.56
N ASP A 803 -24.88 38.03 -11.58
CA ASP A 803 -24.36 36.65 -11.58
C ASP A 803 -22.82 36.50 -11.44
N LEU A 804 -22.41 35.26 -11.19
CA LEU A 804 -21.03 34.82 -10.96
C LEU A 804 -20.56 33.92 -12.10
N ILE A 805 -19.26 33.91 -12.40
CA ILE A 805 -18.68 33.03 -13.43
C ILE A 805 -17.39 32.34 -12.96
N PHE A 806 -17.18 31.11 -13.42
CA PHE A 806 -15.88 30.43 -13.41
C PHE A 806 -15.55 29.95 -14.83
N ILE A 807 -14.31 30.20 -15.27
CA ILE A 807 -13.81 29.83 -16.61
C ILE A 807 -12.58 28.92 -16.46
N GLY A 808 -12.62 27.75 -17.09
CA GLY A 808 -11.46 26.88 -17.20
C GLY A 808 -11.74 25.56 -17.90
N GLY A 809 -10.79 25.06 -18.70
CA GLY A 809 -10.89 23.73 -19.31
C GLY A 809 -10.81 22.62 -18.25
N TYR A 810 -11.71 21.65 -18.29
CA TYR A 810 -11.86 20.67 -17.20
C TYR A 810 -11.02 19.40 -17.34
N GLU A 811 -10.19 19.31 -18.39
CA GLU A 811 -9.07 18.35 -18.41
C GLU A 811 -7.97 18.72 -17.40
N HIS A 812 -8.00 19.94 -16.88
CA HIS A 812 -7.09 20.42 -15.84
C HIS A 812 -7.75 20.28 -14.46
N ARG A 813 -7.30 19.31 -13.66
CA ARG A 813 -7.90 18.94 -12.37
C ARG A 813 -8.12 20.10 -11.38
N PRO A 814 -7.19 21.09 -11.24
CA PRO A 814 -7.44 22.26 -10.38
C PRO A 814 -8.75 23.00 -10.68
N ASN A 815 -9.22 22.98 -11.94
CA ASN A 815 -10.48 23.62 -12.32
C ASN A 815 -11.70 22.86 -11.82
N VAL A 816 -11.63 21.53 -11.83
CA VAL A 816 -12.70 20.67 -11.31
C VAL A 816 -12.81 20.87 -9.80
N ASP A 817 -11.67 20.80 -9.12
CA ASP A 817 -11.55 21.01 -7.68
C ASP A 817 -12.17 22.34 -7.22
N ALA A 818 -11.79 23.44 -7.88
CA ALA A 818 -12.26 24.77 -7.55
C ALA A 818 -13.79 24.91 -7.69
N VAL A 819 -14.38 24.37 -8.75
CA VAL A 819 -15.83 24.45 -8.97
C VAL A 819 -16.57 23.62 -7.93
N VAL A 820 -16.13 22.39 -7.65
CA VAL A 820 -16.73 21.53 -6.62
C VAL A 820 -16.64 22.19 -5.25
N TYR A 821 -15.47 22.71 -4.88
CA TYR A 821 -15.26 23.41 -3.62
C TYR A 821 -16.16 24.66 -3.51
N PHE A 822 -16.25 25.47 -4.56
CA PHE A 822 -17.12 26.64 -4.57
C PHE A 822 -18.59 26.26 -4.38
N VAL A 823 -19.09 25.30 -5.14
CA VAL A 823 -20.51 24.92 -5.14
C VAL A 823 -20.92 24.30 -3.80
N ASN A 824 -20.04 23.49 -3.19
CA ASN A 824 -20.37 22.78 -1.95
C ASN A 824 -20.18 23.65 -0.70
N GLU A 825 -19.13 24.46 -0.65
CA GLU A 825 -18.72 25.14 0.59
C GLU A 825 -19.03 26.64 0.59
N ILE A 826 -18.97 27.31 -0.57
CA ILE A 826 -19.01 28.78 -0.66
C ILE A 826 -20.36 29.28 -1.17
N LEU A 827 -20.87 28.72 -2.27
CA LEU A 827 -22.12 29.11 -2.90
C LEU A 827 -23.33 29.07 -1.93
N PRO A 828 -23.47 28.08 -1.02
CA PRO A 828 -24.56 28.08 -0.04
C PRO A 828 -24.52 29.29 0.91
N LEU A 829 -23.33 29.83 1.20
CA LEU A 829 -23.18 31.05 2.00
C LEU A 829 -23.56 32.30 1.19
N VAL A 830 -23.22 32.33 -0.09
CA VAL A 830 -23.60 33.42 -0.99
C VAL A 830 -25.12 33.46 -1.18
N LEU A 831 -25.76 32.29 -1.36
CA LEU A 831 -27.22 32.18 -1.56
C LEU A 831 -28.05 32.66 -0.35
N LYS A 832 -27.48 32.64 0.87
CA LYS A 832 -28.13 33.24 2.05
C LYS A 832 -28.33 34.76 1.93
N VAL A 833 -27.45 35.43 1.18
CA VAL A 833 -27.46 36.88 1.01
C VAL A 833 -28.03 37.29 -0.35
N LEU A 834 -27.74 36.51 -1.41
CA LEU A 834 -28.19 36.74 -2.78
C LEU A 834 -28.94 35.50 -3.31
N PRO A 835 -30.22 35.30 -2.94
CA PRO A 835 -30.94 34.07 -3.24
C PRO A 835 -31.21 33.84 -4.74
N THR A 836 -31.14 34.87 -5.58
CA THR A 836 -31.43 34.77 -7.02
C THR A 836 -30.18 34.66 -7.88
N VAL A 837 -28.98 34.70 -7.29
CA VAL A 837 -27.72 34.70 -8.05
C VAL A 837 -27.53 33.37 -8.76
N LYS A 838 -26.99 33.44 -9.99
CA LYS A 838 -26.55 32.27 -10.74
C LYS A 838 -25.03 32.21 -10.80
N PHE A 839 -24.51 30.99 -10.84
CA PHE A 839 -23.10 30.69 -11.03
C PHE A 839 -22.90 29.94 -12.36
N PHE A 840 -22.24 30.60 -13.31
CA PHE A 840 -21.96 30.06 -14.63
C PHE A 840 -20.62 29.33 -14.65
N VAL A 841 -20.65 28.07 -15.06
CA VAL A 841 -19.49 27.17 -15.12
C VAL A 841 -19.17 26.91 -16.59
N VAL A 842 -18.07 27.48 -17.08
CA VAL A 842 -17.71 27.54 -18.51
C VAL A 842 -16.37 26.86 -18.75
N GLY A 843 -16.29 26.05 -19.82
CA GLY A 843 -15.03 25.40 -20.19
C GLY A 843 -15.21 24.10 -20.98
N SER A 844 -14.17 23.73 -21.71
CA SER A 844 -14.14 22.52 -22.52
C SER A 844 -14.16 21.25 -21.65
N LYS A 845 -14.85 20.21 -22.15
CA LYS A 845 -14.86 18.83 -21.63
C LYS A 845 -15.16 18.70 -20.12
N PRO A 846 -16.28 19.28 -19.61
CA PRO A 846 -16.65 19.11 -18.20
C PRO A 846 -16.90 17.62 -17.87
N PRO A 847 -16.25 17.07 -16.83
CA PRO A 847 -16.51 15.69 -16.40
C PRO A 847 -17.88 15.59 -15.72
N ASN A 848 -18.32 14.35 -15.48
CA ASN A 848 -19.58 14.08 -14.79
C ASN A 848 -19.68 14.77 -13.42
N GLU A 849 -18.56 14.86 -12.69
CA GLU A 849 -18.46 15.57 -11.40
C GLU A 849 -18.87 17.04 -11.50
N ILE A 850 -18.70 17.67 -12.66
CA ILE A 850 -19.09 19.06 -12.92
C ILE A 850 -20.51 19.13 -13.46
N THR A 851 -20.85 18.29 -14.45
CA THR A 851 -22.19 18.31 -15.04
C THR A 851 -23.28 17.94 -14.03
N SER A 852 -22.97 17.09 -13.04
CA SER A 852 -23.90 16.73 -11.95
C SER A 852 -24.17 17.86 -10.96
N LEU A 853 -23.37 18.92 -10.94
CA LEU A 853 -23.59 20.09 -10.08
C LEU A 853 -24.67 21.03 -10.62
N ALA A 854 -25.16 20.81 -11.85
CA ALA A 854 -26.18 21.64 -12.48
C ALA A 854 -27.44 21.72 -11.61
N SER A 855 -27.90 22.94 -11.36
CA SER A 855 -29.07 23.25 -10.53
C SER A 855 -29.66 24.61 -10.94
N ASP A 856 -30.72 25.06 -10.26
CA ASP A 856 -31.31 26.39 -10.51
C ASP A 856 -30.30 27.54 -10.31
N HIS A 857 -29.29 27.33 -9.46
CA HIS A 857 -28.25 28.30 -9.15
C HIS A 857 -26.90 28.01 -9.82
N VAL A 858 -26.69 26.82 -10.39
CA VAL A 858 -25.43 26.43 -11.05
C VAL A 858 -25.70 26.07 -12.49
N VAL A 859 -25.23 26.90 -13.41
CA VAL A 859 -25.45 26.76 -14.86
C VAL A 859 -24.16 26.29 -15.53
N VAL A 860 -24.09 25.00 -15.84
CA VAL A 860 -22.95 24.40 -16.56
C VAL A 860 -23.16 24.57 -18.06
N LEU A 861 -22.38 25.46 -18.68
CA LEU A 861 -22.47 25.76 -20.12
C LEU A 861 -21.57 24.89 -21.00
N GLY A 862 -20.50 24.33 -20.43
CA GLY A 862 -19.50 23.59 -21.20
C GLY A 862 -18.69 24.51 -22.14
N PHE A 863 -18.28 23.99 -23.30
CA PHE A 863 -17.46 24.75 -24.25
C PHE A 863 -18.28 25.84 -24.93
N VAL A 864 -17.82 27.09 -24.83
CA VAL A 864 -18.40 28.25 -25.49
C VAL A 864 -17.36 28.82 -26.47
N PRO A 865 -17.63 28.79 -27.80
CA PRO A 865 -16.66 29.22 -28.81
C PRO A 865 -16.24 30.70 -28.71
N ASP A 866 -17.18 31.57 -28.32
CA ASP A 866 -16.95 33.00 -28.05
C ASP A 866 -17.65 33.38 -26.73
N ILE A 867 -16.84 33.74 -25.73
CA ILE A 867 -17.33 34.08 -24.40
C ILE A 867 -17.74 35.55 -24.26
N SER A 868 -17.57 36.39 -25.28
CA SER A 868 -17.72 37.85 -25.18
C SER A 868 -19.08 38.29 -24.65
N ASP A 869 -20.18 37.71 -25.16
CA ASP A 869 -21.53 38.03 -24.70
C ASP A 869 -21.73 37.64 -23.21
N LEU A 870 -21.16 36.51 -22.81
CA LEU A 870 -21.25 36.03 -21.43
C LEU A 870 -20.42 36.92 -20.48
N MET A 871 -19.21 37.28 -20.89
CA MET A 871 -18.32 38.17 -20.15
C MET A 871 -18.92 39.58 -19.96
N ASN A 872 -19.71 40.04 -20.93
CA ASN A 872 -20.40 41.33 -20.83
C ASN A 872 -21.62 41.31 -19.90
N ARG A 873 -22.14 40.12 -19.56
CA ARG A 873 -23.29 39.92 -18.67
C ARG A 873 -22.89 39.73 -17.21
N VAL A 874 -21.83 38.97 -16.95
CA VAL A 874 -21.50 38.48 -15.61
C VAL A 874 -20.81 39.54 -14.74
N LYS A 875 -21.15 39.60 -13.45
CA LYS A 875 -20.67 40.66 -12.54
C LYS A 875 -19.31 40.35 -11.92
N ILE A 876 -19.11 39.12 -11.48
CA ILE A 876 -17.92 38.72 -10.71
C ILE A 876 -17.37 37.40 -11.26
N SER A 877 -16.07 37.36 -11.50
CA SER A 877 -15.32 36.13 -11.77
C SER A 877 -14.83 35.53 -10.46
N VAL A 878 -15.29 34.33 -10.11
CA VAL A 878 -14.88 33.63 -8.89
C VAL A 878 -13.84 32.57 -9.22
N ASN A 879 -12.73 32.54 -8.48
CA ASN A 879 -11.55 31.72 -8.77
C ASN A 879 -11.01 31.05 -7.48
N PRO A 880 -11.75 30.13 -6.84
CA PRO A 880 -11.40 29.56 -5.53
C PRO A 880 -10.48 28.34 -5.67
N LEU A 881 -9.36 28.50 -6.38
CA LEU A 881 -8.40 27.43 -6.59
C LEU A 881 -7.72 27.06 -5.26
N ARG A 882 -7.77 25.78 -4.88
CA ARG A 882 -7.06 25.30 -3.68
C ARG A 882 -5.59 24.98 -3.97
N TYR A 883 -5.30 24.51 -5.19
CA TYR A 883 -3.96 24.23 -5.69
C TYR A 883 -3.80 24.67 -7.15
N GLY A 884 -2.54 24.71 -7.63
CA GLY A 884 -2.15 25.23 -8.94
C GLY A 884 -0.72 25.79 -8.91
N ALA A 885 -0.15 26.06 -10.07
CA ALA A 885 1.11 26.80 -10.24
C ALA A 885 0.97 27.84 -11.37
N GLY A 886 1.98 28.68 -11.56
CA GLY A 886 2.04 29.69 -12.60
C GLY A 886 0.94 30.75 -12.54
N VAL A 887 0.75 31.45 -13.66
CA VAL A 887 -0.21 32.55 -13.79
C VAL A 887 -1.51 32.04 -14.42
N LYS A 888 -2.64 32.32 -13.76
CA LYS A 888 -3.94 31.74 -14.13
C LYS A 888 -4.59 32.60 -15.22
N GLY A 889 -4.52 32.12 -16.47
CA GLY A 889 -5.08 32.82 -17.64
C GLY A 889 -6.53 33.28 -17.47
N LYS A 890 -7.38 32.52 -16.77
CA LYS A 890 -8.79 32.88 -16.49
C LYS A 890 -8.98 34.21 -15.75
N VAL A 891 -8.06 34.54 -14.85
CA VAL A 891 -8.10 35.79 -14.07
C VAL A 891 -7.73 36.95 -14.99
N ILE A 892 -6.67 36.77 -15.79
CA ILE A 892 -6.24 37.74 -16.80
C ILE A 892 -7.33 37.98 -17.83
N THR A 893 -7.97 36.92 -18.36
CA THR A 893 -9.10 37.05 -19.28
C THR A 893 -10.22 37.84 -18.63
N SER A 894 -10.59 37.55 -17.39
CA SER A 894 -11.64 38.29 -16.67
C SER A 894 -11.29 39.77 -16.48
N MET A 895 -10.03 40.07 -16.15
CA MET A 895 -9.52 41.44 -16.05
C MET A 895 -9.48 42.16 -17.41
N ALA A 896 -9.16 41.46 -18.50
CA ALA A 896 -9.18 42.01 -19.86
C ALA A 896 -10.59 42.42 -20.32
N TYR A 897 -11.63 41.78 -19.78
CA TYR A 897 -13.03 42.20 -19.91
C TYR A 897 -13.49 43.18 -18.80
N GLY A 898 -12.59 43.66 -17.94
CA GLY A 898 -12.92 44.59 -16.86
C GLY A 898 -13.92 44.01 -15.85
N ILE A 899 -13.87 42.69 -15.60
CA ILE A 899 -14.71 42.01 -14.63
C ILE A 899 -13.93 41.89 -13.31
N PRO A 900 -14.48 42.34 -12.17
CA PRO A 900 -13.90 42.09 -10.86
C PRO A 900 -13.68 40.60 -10.59
N CYS A 901 -12.49 40.25 -10.11
CA CYS A 901 -12.10 38.88 -9.78
C CYS A 901 -12.04 38.70 -8.26
N VAL A 902 -12.67 37.63 -7.76
CA VAL A 902 -12.52 37.14 -6.38
C VAL A 902 -11.82 35.80 -6.46
N GLY A 903 -10.61 35.67 -5.91
CA GLY A 903 -9.83 34.44 -5.97
C GLY A 903 -9.08 34.14 -4.69
N SER A 904 -8.67 32.88 -4.53
CA SER A 904 -7.73 32.48 -3.49
C SER A 904 -6.34 33.09 -3.75
N SER A 905 -5.45 33.04 -2.75
CA SER A 905 -4.03 33.42 -2.93
C SER A 905 -3.36 32.63 -4.05
N ILE A 906 -3.71 31.36 -4.21
CA ILE A 906 -3.23 30.49 -5.31
C ILE A 906 -3.72 31.00 -6.68
N ALA A 907 -4.94 31.50 -6.77
CA ALA A 907 -5.50 31.96 -8.04
C ALA A 907 -4.85 33.26 -8.57
N VAL A 908 -4.42 34.15 -7.67
CA VAL A 908 -3.80 35.45 -8.00
C VAL A 908 -2.27 35.43 -7.97
N GLU A 909 -1.67 34.26 -7.74
CA GLU A 909 -0.23 34.02 -7.78
C GLU A 909 0.38 34.51 -9.10
N GLY A 910 1.56 35.11 -9.02
CA GLY A 910 2.32 35.61 -10.16
C GLY A 910 1.81 36.92 -10.79
N MET A 911 0.74 37.52 -10.25
CA MET A 911 0.09 38.70 -10.86
C MET A 911 0.36 40.03 -10.14
N ALA A 912 1.22 40.04 -9.11
CA ALA A 912 1.51 41.21 -8.27
C ALA A 912 0.26 41.92 -7.67
N LEU A 913 -0.83 41.16 -7.45
CA LEU A 913 -2.06 41.65 -6.86
C LEU A 913 -1.99 41.62 -5.32
N THR A 914 -2.60 42.62 -4.67
CA THR A 914 -2.61 42.76 -3.21
C THR A 914 -4.04 42.71 -2.66
N ASP A 915 -4.23 42.04 -1.52
CA ASP A 915 -5.54 41.91 -0.87
C ASP A 915 -6.21 43.27 -0.63
N LYS A 916 -7.52 43.33 -0.90
CA LYS A 916 -8.40 44.51 -0.75
C LYS A 916 -8.01 45.78 -1.52
N LYS A 917 -7.08 45.70 -2.48
CA LYS A 917 -6.82 46.79 -3.44
C LYS A 917 -7.48 46.46 -4.78
N MET A 918 -8.47 47.26 -5.17
CA MET A 918 -9.03 47.19 -6.52
C MET A 918 -8.03 47.78 -7.53
N PHE A 919 -7.87 47.09 -8.65
CA PHE A 919 -7.09 47.54 -9.81
C PHE A 919 -8.02 47.90 -10.97
#